data_AF-R0GU52-F1
#
_entry.id   AF-R0GU52-F1
#
_cell.length_a   1.000
_cell.length_b   1.000
_cell.length_c   1.000
_cell.angle_alpha   90.00
_cell.angle_beta   90.00
_cell.angle_gamma   90.00
#
_symmetry.space_group_name_H-M   'P 1'
#
loop_
_entity.id
_entity.type
_entity.pdbx_description
1 polymer ?
#
loop_
_entity_poly.entity_id
_entity_poly.type
_entity_poly.pdbx_seq_one_letter_code
_entity_poly.pdbx_strand_id
1 'polypeptide(L)'
;MRLPEIQAAVAALRNIRGLPWTAAHKKKPDEDILDWLQSMFGFQKDNVSNQREHLILLLANVHIRQFPRPEQQPKLDDRALTIVMKKLFRNYKKWCKYLGRKSSLWLPTIQQEVQQRKLLYMGLYLLIWGEAANLRFMPECLCYIYHHMAFELYGMLAGSVSPMTGEHVKPAYGGDDEAFLQKVVTPIYETIAKEAKRSRGGKSKHSVWRNYDDLNEYFWSIRCFRLGWPMRADADFFCRTAEELRLERSEIKSNSGDRWMGKVNFVEIRSFWHIFRSFDRMWSFYILCLQAMIVIAWNGSGELSAIFQGDVFLKVLSVFITAAILKLAQAVLDVALSWKARHSMSLYVKLRYVLKVGAAAVWVVVMPVTYAYSWKNASGFAQTIKNWFGGHSHNSPSLFIVAILIYLSPNMLSALLFLFPFIRRYLERSDFKIMMLMMWWSQPRLYIGRGMHESALSLFKYTMFWIVLLISKLAFSYYAEIKPLVGPTKDIMRIHISVYSWHEFFPHAKNNIGVVIALWSPVILVYFMDTQIWYAIVSTLVGGLNGAFRRLGEIRTLGMLRSRFESIPGAFNDCLVPHDKSEDTKKKGFRATFSRKFDQLPSSKDKEAARFAQMWNKIISSFREEDLISDREMELLLVPYWSDPDLDLIRWPPFLLASKIPIALDMAKDSNGKDRELKKRLAVDSYMTCAVRECYASFKNLINYLVVGEREGLVINDIFSKIDVHIENETLITELNLSALPDLYGQFVRLIEYLVHTVTLQ
;
A
#
# COMPACT_ATOMS: atom_id res chain seq x y z
N MET A 1 -5.83 -32.84 -21.77
CA MET A 1 -4.85 -31.83 -21.30
C MET A 1 -3.56 -31.98 -22.11
N ARG A 2 -3.11 -30.93 -22.83
CA ARG A 2 -1.98 -31.01 -23.79
C ARG A 2 -0.58 -30.79 -23.17
N LEU A 3 -0.49 -30.18 -21.99
CA LEU A 3 0.80 -29.88 -21.34
C LEU A 3 1.26 -31.04 -20.43
N PRO A 4 2.51 -31.53 -20.57
CA PRO A 4 3.02 -32.68 -19.81
C PRO A 4 3.13 -32.40 -18.31
N GLU A 5 3.35 -31.15 -17.89
CA GLU A 5 3.45 -30.75 -16.49
C GLU A 5 2.11 -30.81 -15.77
N ILE A 6 1.02 -30.49 -16.48
CA ILE A 6 -0.34 -30.63 -15.96
C ILE A 6 -0.67 -32.11 -15.80
N GLN A 7 -0.32 -32.94 -16.78
CA GLN A 7 -0.49 -34.39 -16.70
C GLN A 7 0.27 -34.99 -15.51
N ALA A 8 1.50 -34.53 -15.27
CA ALA A 8 2.32 -34.95 -14.13
C ALA A 8 1.68 -34.60 -12.78
N ALA A 9 1.12 -33.40 -12.63
CA ALA A 9 0.43 -32.98 -11.41
C ALA A 9 -0.86 -33.77 -11.17
N VAL A 10 -1.65 -34.02 -12.22
CA VAL A 10 -2.87 -34.86 -12.14
C VAL A 10 -2.53 -36.29 -11.76
N ALA A 11 -1.50 -36.88 -12.37
CA ALA A 11 -1.05 -38.23 -12.04
C ALA A 11 -0.61 -38.36 -10.57
N ALA A 12 0.07 -37.32 -10.04
CA ALA A 12 0.48 -37.30 -8.64
C ALA A 12 -0.72 -37.21 -7.67
N LEU A 13 -1.77 -36.46 -8.02
CA LEU A 13 -2.99 -36.35 -7.21
C LEU A 13 -3.84 -37.62 -7.22
N ARG A 14 -3.79 -38.42 -8.30
CA ARG A 14 -4.49 -39.72 -8.40
C ARG A 14 -3.84 -40.84 -7.57
N ASN A 15 -2.70 -40.58 -6.91
CA ASN A 15 -2.05 -41.57 -6.06
C ASN A 15 -2.79 -41.72 -4.71
N ILE A 16 -3.84 -42.52 -4.69
CA ILE A 16 -4.66 -42.84 -3.49
C ILE A 16 -4.25 -44.15 -2.79
N ARG A 17 -3.08 -44.72 -3.11
CA ARG A 17 -2.61 -45.98 -2.51
C ARG A 17 -2.39 -45.80 -1.00
N GLY A 18 -2.87 -46.76 -0.20
CA GLY A 18 -2.66 -46.78 1.26
C GLY A 18 -3.54 -45.81 2.07
N LEU A 19 -4.49 -45.10 1.44
CA LEU A 19 -5.45 -44.26 2.17
C LEU A 19 -6.57 -45.11 2.78
N PRO A 20 -6.92 -44.91 4.07
CA PRO A 20 -8.02 -45.63 4.70
C PRO A 20 -9.35 -45.09 4.16
N TRP A 21 -10.21 -45.94 3.60
CA TRP A 21 -11.56 -45.57 3.16
C TRP A 21 -12.61 -46.11 4.13
N THR A 22 -13.78 -45.49 4.16
CA THR A 22 -14.92 -46.01 4.94
C THR A 22 -15.45 -47.30 4.27
N ALA A 23 -15.95 -48.25 5.08
CA ALA A 23 -16.40 -49.56 4.59
C ALA A 23 -17.58 -49.49 3.60
N ALA A 24 -18.29 -48.36 3.55
CA ALA A 24 -19.42 -48.12 2.63
C ALA A 24 -19.01 -47.45 1.30
N HIS A 25 -17.73 -47.13 1.08
CA HIS A 25 -17.29 -46.36 -0.08
C HIS A 25 -17.25 -47.17 -1.38
N LYS A 26 -17.90 -46.66 -2.43
CA LYS A 26 -17.83 -47.21 -3.79
C LYS A 26 -16.79 -46.43 -4.60
N LYS A 27 -15.69 -47.09 -4.93
CA LYS A 27 -14.56 -46.51 -5.66
C LYS A 27 -14.97 -46.03 -7.05
N LYS A 28 -14.82 -44.74 -7.33
CA LYS A 28 -14.98 -44.17 -8.69
C LYS A 28 -13.64 -44.18 -9.45
N PRO A 29 -13.67 -44.29 -10.80
CA PRO A 29 -12.44 -44.40 -11.61
C PRO A 29 -11.57 -43.14 -11.61
N ASP A 30 -12.14 -41.96 -11.38
CA ASP A 30 -11.45 -40.66 -11.41
C ASP A 30 -11.14 -40.07 -10.03
N GLU A 31 -11.27 -40.86 -8.95
CA GLU A 31 -11.04 -40.38 -7.58
C GLU A 31 -9.57 -40.00 -7.32
N ASP A 32 -9.38 -38.85 -6.66
CA ASP A 32 -8.08 -38.34 -6.27
C ASP A 32 -7.95 -38.10 -4.76
N ILE A 33 -6.77 -37.62 -4.34
CA ILE A 33 -6.46 -37.30 -2.94
C ILE A 33 -7.43 -36.26 -2.35
N LEU A 34 -7.97 -35.33 -3.15
CA LEU A 34 -8.88 -34.29 -2.68
C LEU A 34 -10.29 -34.84 -2.47
N ASP A 35 -10.74 -35.80 -3.30
CA ASP A 35 -11.99 -36.54 -3.07
C ASP A 35 -11.94 -37.34 -1.76
N TRP A 36 -10.77 -37.90 -1.44
CA TRP A 36 -10.57 -38.55 -0.15
C TRP A 36 -10.66 -37.57 1.03
N LEU A 37 -10.00 -36.41 0.93
CA LEU A 37 -10.10 -35.35 1.96
C LEU A 37 -11.53 -34.83 2.10
N GLN A 38 -12.26 -34.74 1.00
CA GLN A 38 -13.67 -34.39 0.99
C GLN A 38 -14.49 -35.39 1.80
N SER A 39 -14.34 -36.68 1.51
CA SER A 39 -15.08 -37.75 2.18
C SER A 39 -14.80 -37.78 3.69
N MET A 40 -13.55 -37.53 4.09
CA MET A 40 -13.16 -37.58 5.50
C MET A 40 -13.63 -36.35 6.29
N PHE A 41 -13.40 -35.14 5.76
CA PHE A 41 -13.64 -33.90 6.50
C PHE A 41 -14.95 -33.18 6.16
N GLY A 42 -15.70 -33.65 5.16
CA GLY A 42 -16.99 -33.08 4.77
C GLY A 42 -16.88 -31.71 4.10
N PHE A 43 -15.97 -31.57 3.13
CA PHE A 43 -15.84 -30.33 2.33
C PHE A 43 -16.89 -30.26 1.20
N GLN A 44 -17.21 -29.06 0.74
CA GLN A 44 -18.15 -28.83 -0.36
C GLN A 44 -17.58 -29.32 -1.70
N LYS A 45 -18.43 -29.94 -2.54
CA LYS A 45 -18.05 -30.50 -3.86
C LYS A 45 -17.44 -29.45 -4.79
N ASP A 46 -18.03 -28.26 -4.82
CA ASP A 46 -17.58 -27.17 -5.68
C ASP A 46 -16.25 -26.59 -5.21
N ASN A 47 -16.06 -26.48 -3.88
CA ASN A 47 -14.78 -26.05 -3.31
C ASN A 47 -13.65 -27.03 -3.66
N VAL A 48 -13.91 -28.34 -3.54
CA VAL A 48 -12.95 -29.39 -3.90
C VAL A 48 -12.56 -29.29 -5.37
N SER A 49 -13.54 -29.10 -6.26
CA SER A 49 -13.29 -28.97 -7.70
C SER A 49 -12.46 -27.73 -8.03
N ASN A 50 -12.77 -26.59 -7.40
CA ASN A 50 -12.01 -25.35 -7.58
C ASN A 50 -10.58 -25.43 -7.03
N GLN A 51 -10.40 -26.00 -5.83
CA GLN A 51 -9.07 -26.13 -5.23
C GLN A 51 -8.22 -27.20 -5.94
N ARG A 52 -8.84 -28.21 -6.54
CA ARG A 52 -8.18 -29.20 -7.40
C ARG A 52 -7.52 -28.51 -8.60
N GLU A 53 -8.29 -27.74 -9.36
CA GLU A 53 -7.77 -26.99 -10.50
C GLU A 53 -6.65 -26.03 -10.07
N HIS A 54 -6.89 -25.27 -8.99
CA HIS A 54 -5.92 -24.33 -8.47
C HIS A 54 -4.60 -25.00 -8.04
N LEU A 55 -4.65 -26.14 -7.33
CA LEU A 55 -3.46 -26.87 -6.92
C LEU A 55 -2.69 -27.44 -8.13
N ILE A 56 -3.39 -27.98 -9.12
CA ILE A 56 -2.79 -28.49 -10.37
C ILE A 56 -2.04 -27.38 -11.09
N LEU A 57 -2.68 -26.22 -11.29
CA LEU A 57 -2.08 -25.07 -11.97
C LEU A 57 -0.89 -24.50 -11.19
N LEU A 58 -1.00 -24.43 -9.85
CA LEU A 58 0.08 -23.95 -8.99
C LEU A 58 1.32 -24.83 -9.10
N LEU A 59 1.13 -26.16 -9.08
CA LEU A 59 2.21 -27.13 -9.22
C LEU A 59 2.82 -27.10 -10.61
N ALA A 60 1.99 -27.09 -11.67
CA ALA A 60 2.45 -27.02 -13.05
C ALA A 60 3.27 -25.75 -13.32
N ASN A 61 2.81 -24.58 -12.83
CA ASN A 61 3.53 -23.31 -13.01
C ASN A 61 4.90 -23.31 -12.33
N VAL A 62 5.00 -23.83 -11.09
CA VAL A 62 6.30 -23.95 -10.42
C VAL A 62 7.19 -24.95 -11.15
N HIS A 63 6.62 -26.06 -11.64
CA HIS A 63 7.36 -27.07 -12.39
C HIS A 63 7.99 -26.50 -13.68
N ILE A 64 7.20 -25.77 -14.48
CA ILE A 64 7.66 -25.10 -15.72
C ILE A 64 8.81 -24.13 -15.43
N ARG A 65 8.74 -23.36 -14.35
CA ARG A 65 9.80 -22.39 -13.98
C ARG A 65 11.12 -23.03 -13.56
N GLN A 66 11.13 -24.31 -13.22
CA GLN A 66 12.34 -25.00 -12.75
C GLN A 66 12.98 -25.89 -13.81
N PHE A 67 12.24 -26.31 -14.85
CA PHE A 67 12.74 -27.22 -15.88
C PHE A 67 12.28 -26.81 -17.30
N PRO A 68 13.22 -26.38 -18.16
CA PRO A 68 13.03 -26.35 -19.61
C PRO A 68 13.69 -27.58 -20.26
N ARG A 69 13.33 -28.81 -19.84
CA ARG A 69 13.83 -30.04 -20.50
C ARG A 69 12.66 -30.93 -20.94
N PRO A 70 12.32 -30.97 -22.24
CA PRO A 70 11.12 -31.62 -22.77
C PRO A 70 11.19 -33.17 -22.85
N GLU A 71 12.29 -33.81 -22.45
CA GLU A 71 12.55 -35.23 -22.78
C GLU A 71 12.27 -36.25 -21.65
N GLN A 72 11.85 -35.83 -20.45
CA GLN A 72 11.56 -36.77 -19.35
C GLN A 72 10.07 -37.03 -19.15
N GLN A 73 9.74 -38.28 -18.79
CA GLN A 73 8.38 -38.73 -18.46
C GLN A 73 7.67 -37.77 -17.49
N PRO A 74 6.33 -37.63 -17.57
CA PRO A 74 5.54 -36.69 -16.78
C PRO A 74 5.44 -37.13 -15.31
N LYS A 75 6.53 -37.01 -14.56
CA LYS A 75 6.57 -37.21 -13.11
C LYS A 75 6.80 -35.88 -12.42
N LEU A 76 5.93 -35.55 -11.47
CA LEU A 76 6.01 -34.32 -10.70
C LEU A 76 7.28 -34.30 -9.82
N ASP A 77 8.13 -33.29 -9.99
CA ASP A 77 9.37 -33.13 -9.20
C ASP A 77 9.08 -32.79 -7.72
N ASP A 78 9.77 -33.49 -6.82
CA ASP A 78 9.76 -33.27 -5.37
C ASP A 78 10.25 -31.86 -4.97
N ARG A 79 11.11 -31.24 -5.78
CA ARG A 79 11.61 -29.88 -5.53
C ARG A 79 10.49 -28.85 -5.71
N ALA A 80 9.71 -28.96 -6.78
CA ALA A 80 8.57 -28.10 -7.06
C ALA A 80 7.54 -28.17 -5.91
N LEU A 81 7.22 -29.40 -5.46
CA LEU A 81 6.37 -29.64 -4.30
C LEU A 81 6.90 -28.99 -3.03
N THR A 82 8.19 -29.13 -2.76
CA THR A 82 8.82 -28.59 -1.56
C THR A 82 8.81 -27.06 -1.54
N ILE A 83 8.94 -26.41 -2.71
CA ILE A 83 8.85 -24.96 -2.84
C ILE A 83 7.44 -24.46 -2.57
N VAL A 84 6.43 -25.10 -3.15
CA VAL A 84 5.02 -24.76 -2.92
C VAL A 84 4.67 -24.96 -1.44
N MET A 85 5.04 -26.11 -0.86
CA MET A 85 4.84 -26.40 0.57
C MET A 85 5.53 -25.35 1.46
N LYS A 86 6.78 -24.97 1.17
CA LYS A 86 7.52 -23.97 1.95
C LYS A 86 6.86 -22.59 1.88
N LYS A 87 6.26 -22.23 0.74
CA LYS A 87 5.53 -20.97 0.57
C LYS A 87 4.20 -21.00 1.34
N LEU A 88 3.37 -22.02 1.14
CA LEU A 88 2.06 -22.15 1.79
C LEU A 88 2.18 -22.17 3.32
N PHE A 89 3.07 -23.02 3.87
CA PHE A 89 3.18 -23.19 5.32
C PHE A 89 4.11 -22.20 6.02
N ARG A 90 4.60 -21.16 5.32
CA ARG A 90 5.51 -20.17 5.93
C ARG A 90 4.87 -19.49 7.13
N ASN A 91 3.61 -19.09 7.02
CA ASN A 91 2.88 -18.39 8.08
C ASN A 91 2.54 -19.34 9.23
N TYR A 92 2.00 -20.52 8.91
CA TYR A 92 1.72 -21.56 9.90
C TYR A 92 2.93 -21.96 10.74
N LYS A 93 4.10 -22.18 10.11
CA LYS A 93 5.35 -22.51 10.83
C LYS A 93 5.81 -21.38 11.74
N LYS A 94 5.64 -20.12 11.33
CA LYS A 94 5.95 -18.95 12.17
C LYS A 94 5.00 -18.86 13.36
N TRP A 95 3.70 -19.07 13.14
CA TRP A 95 2.70 -19.07 14.20
C TRP A 95 2.97 -20.19 15.24
N CYS A 96 3.27 -21.41 14.80
CA CYS A 96 3.68 -22.50 15.70
C CYS A 96 4.92 -22.13 16.53
N LYS A 97 5.95 -21.57 15.87
CA LYS A 97 7.17 -21.11 16.54
C LYS A 97 6.89 -19.99 17.55
N TYR A 98 6.01 -19.06 17.21
CA TYR A 98 5.61 -17.95 18.08
C TYR A 98 4.90 -18.45 19.35
N LEU A 99 4.01 -19.45 19.22
CA LEU A 99 3.34 -20.09 20.35
C LEU A 99 4.18 -21.13 21.09
N GLY A 100 5.41 -21.42 20.64
CA GLY A 100 6.27 -22.44 21.23
C GLY A 100 5.78 -23.89 21.04
N ARG A 101 5.00 -24.16 19.99
CA ARG A 101 4.46 -25.49 19.66
C ARG A 101 5.17 -26.12 18.46
N LYS A 102 5.25 -27.45 18.44
CA LYS A 102 5.72 -28.21 17.27
C LYS A 102 4.66 -28.16 16.17
N SER A 103 5.07 -28.12 14.90
CA SER A 103 4.14 -28.15 13.77
C SER A 103 3.54 -29.55 13.59
N SER A 104 2.25 -29.64 13.25
CA SER A 104 1.55 -30.90 12.95
C SER A 104 1.90 -31.50 11.57
N LEU A 105 2.93 -30.98 10.91
CA LEU A 105 3.39 -31.46 9.59
C LEU A 105 4.39 -32.61 9.78
N TRP A 106 3.87 -33.83 9.84
CA TRP A 106 4.68 -35.04 9.99
C TRP A 106 4.88 -35.73 8.65
N LEU A 107 6.13 -35.83 8.19
CA LEU A 107 6.50 -36.50 6.96
C LEU A 107 7.13 -37.88 7.28
N PRO A 108 6.81 -38.94 6.52
CA PRO A 108 7.37 -40.28 6.71
C PRO A 108 8.80 -40.35 6.16
N THR A 109 9.53 -41.42 6.51
CA THR A 109 10.89 -41.67 6.03
C THR A 109 10.92 -42.19 4.59
N ILE A 110 9.82 -42.80 4.11
CA ILE A 110 9.71 -43.42 2.79
C ILE A 110 9.42 -42.37 1.71
N GLN A 111 10.32 -42.24 0.72
CA GLN A 111 10.28 -41.17 -0.29
C GLN A 111 8.98 -41.15 -1.12
N GLN A 112 8.40 -42.31 -1.45
CA GLN A 112 7.14 -42.39 -2.21
C GLN A 112 5.92 -41.91 -1.41
N GLU A 113 5.88 -42.14 -0.10
CA GLU A 113 4.80 -41.65 0.78
C GLU A 113 4.97 -40.16 1.12
N VAL A 114 6.21 -39.65 1.13
CA VAL A 114 6.49 -38.23 1.36
C VAL A 114 5.75 -37.35 0.35
N GLN A 115 5.75 -37.75 -0.93
CA GLN A 115 5.09 -37.01 -1.99
C GLN A 115 3.56 -36.92 -1.75
N GLN A 116 2.94 -38.05 -1.46
CA GLN A 116 1.51 -38.15 -1.16
C GLN A 116 1.14 -37.34 0.10
N ARG A 117 1.93 -37.43 1.18
CA ARG A 117 1.68 -36.66 2.41
C ARG A 117 1.81 -35.16 2.19
N LYS A 118 2.79 -34.70 1.40
CA LYS A 118 2.91 -33.28 1.06
C LYS A 118 1.66 -32.79 0.33
N LEU A 119 1.16 -33.56 -0.65
CA LEU A 119 -0.06 -33.24 -1.39
C LEU A 119 -1.29 -33.22 -0.47
N LEU A 120 -1.44 -34.19 0.43
CA LEU A 120 -2.52 -34.23 1.42
C LEU A 120 -2.52 -33.00 2.34
N TYR A 121 -1.38 -32.63 2.91
CA TYR A 121 -1.29 -31.45 3.77
C TYR A 121 -1.58 -30.15 3.01
N MET A 122 -1.09 -30.02 1.77
CA MET A 122 -1.35 -28.84 0.92
C MET A 122 -2.81 -28.77 0.49
N GLY A 123 -3.38 -29.90 0.07
CA GLY A 123 -4.79 -30.04 -0.29
C GLY A 123 -5.69 -29.65 0.88
N LEU A 124 -5.42 -30.20 2.07
CA LEU A 124 -6.17 -29.86 3.29
C LEU A 124 -6.14 -28.36 3.59
N TYR A 125 -4.96 -27.73 3.48
CA TYR A 125 -4.83 -26.28 3.69
C TYR A 125 -5.65 -25.47 2.68
N LEU A 126 -5.60 -25.85 1.40
CA LEU A 126 -6.33 -25.17 0.33
C LEU A 126 -7.85 -25.37 0.46
N LEU A 127 -8.31 -26.56 0.87
CA LEU A 127 -9.72 -26.83 1.12
C LEU A 127 -10.25 -25.99 2.29
N ILE A 128 -9.51 -25.94 3.41
CA ILE A 128 -9.82 -25.06 4.54
C ILE A 128 -9.87 -23.60 4.09
N TRP A 129 -8.87 -23.15 3.31
CA TRP A 129 -8.82 -21.78 2.79
C TRP A 129 -10.00 -21.47 1.86
N GLY A 130 -10.38 -22.44 1.03
CA GLY A 130 -11.48 -22.34 0.08
C GLY A 130 -12.83 -22.10 0.75
N GLU A 131 -13.13 -22.83 1.83
CA GLU A 131 -14.39 -22.71 2.58
C GLU A 131 -14.35 -21.70 3.74
N ALA A 132 -13.19 -21.13 4.07
CA ALA A 132 -13.05 -20.19 5.18
C ALA A 132 -13.87 -18.88 5.06
N ALA A 133 -14.32 -18.48 3.87
CA ALA A 133 -15.05 -17.23 3.63
C ALA A 133 -14.42 -16.02 4.38
N ASN A 134 -15.17 -15.38 5.29
CA ASN A 134 -14.70 -14.22 6.08
C ASN A 134 -13.57 -14.55 7.08
N LEU A 135 -13.38 -15.82 7.45
CA LEU A 135 -12.29 -16.22 8.35
C LEU A 135 -10.91 -16.05 7.68
N ARG A 136 -10.85 -15.82 6.36
CA ARG A 136 -9.61 -15.45 5.63
C ARG A 136 -8.96 -14.18 6.18
N PHE A 137 -9.73 -13.29 6.80
CA PHE A 137 -9.22 -12.10 7.48
C PHE A 137 -8.64 -12.38 8.87
N MET A 138 -8.69 -13.63 9.34
CA MET A 138 -8.20 -14.09 10.64
C MET A 138 -7.13 -15.19 10.44
N PRO A 139 -5.91 -14.85 9.98
CA PRO A 139 -4.92 -15.85 9.58
C PRO A 139 -4.44 -16.75 10.73
N GLU A 140 -4.39 -16.26 11.97
CA GLU A 140 -4.05 -17.08 13.14
C GLU A 140 -5.17 -18.04 13.53
N CYS A 141 -6.44 -17.65 13.33
CA CYS A 141 -7.59 -18.56 13.43
C CYS A 141 -7.49 -19.70 12.42
N LEU A 142 -7.12 -19.40 11.15
CA LEU A 142 -6.90 -20.43 10.14
C LEU A 142 -5.73 -21.35 10.50
N CYS A 143 -4.66 -20.80 11.09
CA CYS A 143 -3.55 -21.61 11.59
C CYS A 143 -3.99 -22.57 12.71
N TYR A 144 -4.90 -22.14 13.59
CA TYR A 144 -5.48 -22.98 14.64
C TYR A 144 -6.32 -24.13 14.05
N ILE A 145 -7.25 -23.83 13.15
CA ILE A 145 -8.08 -24.84 12.46
C ILE A 145 -7.18 -25.85 11.74
N TYR A 146 -6.22 -25.36 10.95
CA TYR A 146 -5.28 -26.21 10.23
C TYR A 146 -4.43 -27.07 11.18
N HIS A 147 -3.99 -26.53 12.33
CA HIS A 147 -3.15 -27.25 13.28
C HIS A 147 -3.84 -28.52 13.80
N HIS A 148 -5.13 -28.43 14.12
CA HIS A 148 -5.92 -29.55 14.62
C HIS A 148 -6.29 -30.53 13.51
N MET A 149 -6.79 -30.04 12.36
CA MET A 149 -7.15 -30.92 11.24
C MET A 149 -5.93 -31.65 10.66
N ALA A 150 -4.76 -31.01 10.60
CA ALA A 150 -3.52 -31.67 10.19
C ALA A 150 -3.07 -32.74 11.20
N PHE A 151 -3.33 -32.53 12.49
CA PHE A 151 -3.07 -33.53 13.52
C PHE A 151 -4.01 -34.74 13.40
N GLU A 152 -5.30 -34.52 13.13
CA GLU A 152 -6.27 -35.58 12.84
C GLU A 152 -5.90 -36.35 11.58
N LEU A 153 -5.52 -35.65 10.51
CA LEU A 153 -5.04 -36.25 9.27
C LEU A 153 -3.85 -37.18 9.52
N TYR A 154 -2.88 -36.74 10.34
CA TYR A 154 -1.77 -37.60 10.74
C TYR A 154 -2.24 -38.85 11.51
N GLY A 155 -3.15 -38.68 12.48
CA GLY A 155 -3.71 -39.80 13.25
C GLY A 155 -4.42 -40.84 12.37
N MET A 156 -5.18 -40.38 11.38
CA MET A 156 -5.85 -41.25 10.39
C MET A 156 -4.84 -42.03 9.54
N LEU A 157 -3.83 -41.36 9.01
CA LEU A 157 -2.79 -41.99 8.18
C LEU A 157 -1.88 -42.94 8.96
N ALA A 158 -1.72 -42.72 10.27
CA ALA A 158 -0.96 -43.60 11.15
C ALA A 158 -1.74 -44.85 11.60
N GLY A 159 -3.01 -44.99 11.18
CA GLY A 159 -3.87 -46.10 11.59
C GLY A 159 -4.17 -46.10 13.10
N SER A 160 -4.06 -44.93 13.76
CA SER A 160 -4.30 -44.85 15.20
C SER A 160 -5.73 -45.28 15.54
N VAL A 161 -5.83 -46.11 16.57
CA VAL A 161 -7.09 -46.63 17.09
C VAL A 161 -7.48 -45.78 18.30
N SER A 162 -8.73 -45.34 18.35
CA SER A 162 -9.25 -44.61 19.49
C SER A 162 -9.15 -45.48 20.74
N PRO A 163 -8.46 -45.04 21.81
CA PRO A 163 -8.31 -45.84 23.03
C PRO A 163 -9.65 -46.06 23.77
N MET A 164 -10.70 -45.33 23.42
CA MET A 164 -12.04 -45.46 24.04
C MET A 164 -13.03 -46.28 23.22
N THR A 165 -12.89 -46.36 21.89
CA THR A 165 -13.88 -47.01 21.02
C THR A 165 -13.34 -48.23 20.27
N GLY A 166 -12.03 -48.42 20.20
CA GLY A 166 -11.43 -49.55 19.45
C GLY A 166 -11.54 -49.43 17.93
N GLU A 167 -12.18 -48.38 17.41
CA GLU A 167 -12.27 -48.06 15.98
C GLU A 167 -11.12 -47.14 15.52
N HIS A 168 -10.85 -47.13 14.21
CA HIS A 168 -9.96 -46.13 13.60
C HIS A 168 -10.41 -44.71 13.92
N VAL A 169 -9.45 -43.84 14.25
CA VAL A 169 -9.72 -42.42 14.56
C VAL A 169 -10.45 -41.76 13.40
N LYS A 170 -11.68 -41.30 13.66
CA LYS A 170 -12.46 -40.46 12.74
C LYS A 170 -12.21 -38.98 13.07
N PRO A 171 -12.26 -38.06 12.09
CA PRO A 171 -12.10 -36.64 12.33
C PRO A 171 -13.26 -36.12 13.21
N ALA A 172 -12.95 -35.22 14.15
CA ALA A 172 -13.88 -34.77 15.18
C ALA A 172 -15.15 -34.10 14.62
N TYR A 173 -15.05 -33.52 13.42
CA TYR A 173 -16.15 -32.85 12.73
C TYR A 173 -16.59 -33.54 11.44
N GLY A 174 -15.93 -34.60 11.01
CA GLY A 174 -16.21 -35.21 9.70
C GLY A 174 -17.27 -36.31 9.75
N GLY A 175 -17.57 -36.88 8.58
CA GLY A 175 -18.55 -37.96 8.40
C GLY A 175 -19.88 -37.54 7.77
N ASP A 176 -20.23 -36.26 7.81
CA ASP A 176 -21.43 -35.71 7.14
C ASP A 176 -21.05 -34.85 5.93
N ASP A 177 -21.96 -34.74 4.95
CA ASP A 177 -21.81 -33.79 3.84
C ASP A 177 -21.78 -32.35 4.38
N GLU A 178 -20.83 -31.54 3.89
CA GLU A 178 -20.62 -30.13 4.28
C GLU A 178 -20.34 -29.89 5.78
N ALA A 179 -19.89 -30.91 6.50
CA ALA A 179 -19.66 -30.82 7.94
C ALA A 179 -18.60 -29.77 8.34
N PHE A 180 -17.58 -29.53 7.51
CA PHE A 180 -16.57 -28.50 7.79
C PHE A 180 -17.20 -27.10 7.82
N LEU A 181 -18.00 -26.77 6.80
CA LEU A 181 -18.69 -25.49 6.72
C LEU A 181 -19.65 -25.32 7.92
N GLN A 182 -20.50 -26.31 8.18
CA GLN A 182 -21.54 -26.20 9.22
C GLN A 182 -20.98 -26.25 10.65
N LYS A 183 -20.01 -27.12 10.95
CA LYS A 183 -19.55 -27.37 12.32
C LYS A 183 -18.29 -26.58 12.70
N VAL A 184 -17.49 -26.13 11.73
CA VAL A 184 -16.25 -25.36 11.99
C VAL A 184 -16.40 -23.90 11.60
N VAL A 185 -16.83 -23.61 10.37
CA VAL A 185 -16.86 -22.23 9.85
C VAL A 185 -18.05 -21.45 10.41
N THR A 186 -19.26 -22.01 10.36
CA THR A 186 -20.50 -21.33 10.77
C THR A 186 -20.47 -20.80 12.21
N PRO A 187 -20.04 -21.54 13.25
CA PRO A 187 -20.03 -21.02 14.62
C PRO A 187 -19.11 -19.80 14.80
N ILE A 188 -17.96 -19.80 14.13
CA ILE A 188 -17.01 -18.68 14.16
C ILE A 188 -17.59 -17.49 13.38
N TYR A 189 -18.19 -17.76 12.21
CA TYR A 189 -18.83 -16.73 11.40
C TYR A 189 -20.01 -16.06 12.14
N GLU A 190 -20.87 -16.83 12.79
CA GLU A 190 -21.99 -16.31 13.59
C GLU A 190 -21.51 -15.41 14.71
N THR A 191 -20.38 -15.76 15.36
CA THR A 191 -19.76 -14.92 16.39
C THR A 191 -19.30 -13.58 15.80
N ILE A 192 -18.65 -13.60 14.62
CA ILE A 192 -18.25 -12.40 13.88
C ILE A 192 -19.48 -11.57 13.50
N ALA A 193 -20.54 -12.20 12.98
CA ALA A 193 -21.76 -11.53 12.56
C ALA A 193 -22.51 -10.89 13.74
N LYS A 194 -22.59 -11.58 14.89
CA LYS A 194 -23.17 -11.04 16.14
C LYS A 194 -22.37 -9.83 16.63
N GLU A 195 -21.04 -9.88 16.64
CA GLU A 195 -20.20 -8.73 17.02
C GLU A 195 -20.29 -7.57 16.01
N ALA A 196 -20.35 -7.85 14.71
CA ALA A 196 -20.52 -6.82 13.68
C ALA A 196 -21.86 -6.08 13.80
N LYS A 197 -22.95 -6.80 14.11
CA LYS A 197 -24.27 -6.20 14.38
C LYS A 197 -24.24 -5.24 15.58
N ARG A 198 -23.42 -5.51 16.60
CA ARG A 198 -23.22 -4.60 17.74
C ARG A 198 -22.62 -3.26 17.33
N SER A 199 -21.95 -3.18 16.18
CA SER A 199 -21.42 -1.91 15.69
C SER A 199 -22.51 -0.86 15.40
N ARG A 200 -23.78 -1.29 15.21
CA ARG A 200 -24.93 -0.46 14.80
C ARG A 200 -24.62 0.38 13.56
N GLY A 201 -23.99 -0.24 12.55
CA GLY A 201 -23.57 0.44 11.32
C GLY A 201 -22.48 1.49 11.55
N GLY A 202 -21.58 1.26 12.51
CA GLY A 202 -20.47 2.18 12.84
C GLY A 202 -20.82 3.31 13.81
N LYS A 203 -22.06 3.41 14.31
CA LYS A 203 -22.49 4.46 15.26
C LYS A 203 -22.08 4.19 16.71
N SER A 204 -21.79 2.93 17.05
CA SER A 204 -21.36 2.57 18.41
C SER A 204 -19.87 2.86 18.64
N LYS A 205 -19.50 3.15 19.89
CA LYS A 205 -18.09 3.36 20.26
C LYS A 205 -17.30 2.08 19.97
N HIS A 206 -16.17 2.20 19.27
CA HIS A 206 -15.26 1.08 18.98
C HIS A 206 -14.79 0.31 20.22
N SER A 207 -14.92 0.86 21.43
CA SER A 207 -14.61 0.17 22.68
C SER A 207 -15.61 -0.90 23.09
N VAL A 208 -16.80 -0.95 22.47
CA VAL A 208 -17.96 -1.73 22.94
C VAL A 208 -18.18 -3.03 22.15
N TRP A 209 -17.53 -3.19 20.99
CA TRP A 209 -17.69 -4.36 20.12
C TRP A 209 -16.34 -4.81 19.55
N ARG A 210 -16.20 -6.09 19.19
CA ARG A 210 -14.94 -6.67 18.67
C ARG A 210 -14.97 -6.73 17.14
N ASN A 211 -13.90 -6.29 16.48
CA ASN A 211 -13.72 -6.51 15.04
C ASN A 211 -13.03 -7.86 14.77
N TYR A 212 -12.81 -8.20 13.48
CA TYR A 212 -12.13 -9.43 13.10
C TYR A 212 -10.70 -9.52 13.63
N ASP A 213 -10.00 -8.39 13.77
CA ASP A 213 -8.63 -8.32 14.31
C ASP A 213 -8.61 -8.63 15.82
N ASP A 214 -9.55 -8.07 16.57
CA ASP A 214 -9.75 -8.34 18.00
C ASP A 214 -10.11 -9.82 18.26
N LEU A 215 -10.88 -10.44 17.37
CA LEU A 215 -11.20 -11.87 17.45
C LEU A 215 -9.99 -12.74 17.07
N ASN A 216 -9.20 -12.30 16.09
CA ASN A 216 -8.01 -13.01 15.63
C ASN A 216 -6.89 -12.99 16.69
N GLU A 217 -6.82 -11.93 17.48
CA GLU A 217 -5.89 -11.79 18.61
C GLU A 217 -6.05 -12.90 19.67
N TYR A 218 -7.24 -13.50 19.80
CA TYR A 218 -7.45 -14.66 20.68
C TYR A 218 -6.47 -15.81 20.36
N PHE A 219 -6.13 -15.99 19.07
CA PHE A 219 -5.24 -17.03 18.57
C PHE A 219 -3.75 -16.68 18.65
N TRP A 220 -3.39 -15.53 19.22
CA TRP A 220 -1.99 -15.14 19.45
C TRP A 220 -1.43 -15.69 20.76
N SER A 221 -2.27 -16.27 21.63
CA SER A 221 -1.83 -16.82 22.90
C SER A 221 -2.03 -18.32 22.96
N ILE A 222 -1.22 -19.01 23.77
CA ILE A 222 -1.37 -20.46 24.03
C ILE A 222 -2.74 -20.79 24.63
N ARG A 223 -3.47 -19.79 25.16
CA ARG A 223 -4.83 -19.97 25.68
C ARG A 223 -5.84 -20.32 24.60
N CYS A 224 -5.54 -20.09 23.31
CA CYS A 224 -6.42 -20.47 22.21
C CYS A 224 -6.74 -21.98 22.20
N PHE A 225 -5.81 -22.83 22.63
CA PHE A 225 -6.02 -24.27 22.77
C PHE A 225 -7.03 -24.66 23.86
N ARG A 226 -7.44 -23.73 24.73
CA ARG A 226 -8.59 -23.94 25.63
C ARG A 226 -9.91 -23.98 24.85
N LEU A 227 -9.96 -23.47 23.62
CA LEU A 227 -11.14 -23.59 22.77
C LEU A 227 -11.49 -25.07 22.53
N GLY A 228 -10.48 -25.94 22.44
CA GLY A 228 -10.64 -27.37 22.22
C GLY A 228 -10.85 -27.74 20.75
N TRP A 229 -10.81 -29.05 20.48
CA TRP A 229 -11.14 -29.65 19.19
C TRP A 229 -11.79 -31.02 19.44
N PRO A 230 -13.13 -31.16 19.37
CA PRO A 230 -14.12 -30.13 18.99
C PRO A 230 -14.09 -28.87 19.86
N MET A 231 -14.32 -27.73 19.21
CA MET A 231 -14.48 -26.42 19.82
C MET A 231 -15.66 -26.43 20.80
N ARG A 232 -15.40 -26.02 22.04
CA ARG A 232 -16.41 -26.03 23.10
C ARG A 232 -17.29 -24.78 23.02
N ALA A 233 -18.61 -24.96 23.03
CA ALA A 233 -19.57 -23.86 22.94
C ALA A 233 -19.57 -22.93 24.16
N ASP A 234 -19.07 -23.40 25.31
CA ASP A 234 -18.92 -22.65 26.56
C ASP A 234 -17.60 -21.84 26.63
N ALA A 235 -16.74 -21.94 25.60
CA ALA A 235 -15.46 -21.26 25.60
C ALA A 235 -15.59 -19.74 25.51
N ASP A 236 -14.64 -19.04 26.14
CA ASP A 236 -14.55 -17.56 26.20
C ASP A 236 -14.65 -16.87 24.82
N PHE A 237 -14.28 -17.59 23.76
CA PHE A 237 -14.36 -17.12 22.37
C PHE A 237 -15.81 -16.94 21.89
N PHE A 238 -16.69 -17.91 22.17
CA PHE A 238 -18.08 -17.93 21.71
C PHE A 238 -19.08 -17.28 22.68
N CYS A 239 -18.61 -16.85 23.88
CA CYS A 239 -19.45 -16.39 24.99
C CYS A 239 -20.77 -15.71 24.58
N ARG A 240 -21.87 -16.41 24.93
CA ARG A 240 -23.27 -15.99 24.80
C ARG A 240 -23.53 -14.63 25.48
N THR A 241 -24.44 -13.85 24.91
CA THR A 241 -24.86 -12.55 25.45
C THR A 241 -25.50 -12.69 26.84
N ALA A 242 -25.37 -11.65 27.67
CA ALA A 242 -26.18 -11.48 28.89
C ALA A 242 -27.70 -11.49 28.60
N GLU A 243 -28.12 -11.24 27.35
CA GLU A 243 -29.51 -11.38 26.87
C GLU A 243 -29.95 -12.83 26.61
N GLU A 244 -29.08 -13.68 26.06
CA GLU A 244 -29.37 -15.12 25.87
C GLU A 244 -29.42 -15.84 27.24
N LEU A 245 -28.54 -15.46 28.17
CA LEU A 245 -28.61 -15.91 29.57
C LEU A 245 -29.83 -15.36 30.31
N ARG A 246 -30.38 -14.19 29.97
CA ARG A 246 -31.59 -13.65 30.61
C ARG A 246 -32.86 -14.41 30.22
N LEU A 247 -32.91 -14.99 29.02
CA LEU A 247 -34.04 -15.81 28.55
C LEU A 247 -34.05 -17.22 29.18
N GLU A 248 -32.88 -17.79 29.53
CA GLU A 248 -32.77 -19.08 30.25
C GLU A 248 -32.80 -18.93 31.79
N ARG A 249 -32.53 -17.73 32.33
CA ARG A 249 -32.33 -17.48 33.78
C ARG A 249 -33.57 -16.86 34.44
N SER A 250 -34.77 -17.33 34.10
CA SER A 250 -35.98 -17.00 34.85
C SER A 250 -36.13 -17.77 36.16
N GLU A 251 -35.29 -18.78 36.47
CA GLU A 251 -35.49 -19.57 37.69
C GLU A 251 -34.37 -19.66 38.73
N ILE A 252 -33.07 -19.39 38.47
CA ILE A 252 -32.07 -19.50 39.56
C ILE A 252 -31.02 -18.40 39.49
N LYS A 253 -31.04 -17.52 40.51
CA LYS A 253 -30.00 -16.53 40.78
C LYS A 253 -28.72 -17.23 41.26
N SER A 254 -27.62 -17.07 40.54
CA SER A 254 -26.29 -17.16 41.10
C SER A 254 -25.41 -15.97 40.68
N ASN A 255 -24.83 -15.33 41.69
CA ASN A 255 -23.81 -14.31 41.58
C ASN A 255 -22.51 -14.97 41.08
N SER A 256 -22.27 -14.90 39.77
CA SER A 256 -20.91 -15.02 39.22
C SER A 256 -20.79 -14.02 38.08
N GLY A 257 -19.89 -13.05 38.25
CA GLY A 257 -19.73 -11.90 37.36
C GLY A 257 -19.64 -12.29 35.89
N ASP A 258 -20.31 -11.47 35.07
CA ASP A 258 -20.33 -11.50 33.61
C ASP A 258 -18.95 -11.81 33.02
N ARG A 259 -18.75 -13.05 32.53
CA ARG A 259 -17.58 -13.40 31.70
C ARG A 259 -17.85 -13.04 30.25
N TRP A 260 -18.13 -11.78 29.98
CA TRP A 260 -17.87 -11.22 28.66
C TRP A 260 -16.47 -10.60 28.69
N MET A 261 -15.48 -11.29 28.09
CA MET A 261 -14.19 -10.66 27.84
C MET A 261 -14.39 -9.63 26.72
N GLY A 262 -14.61 -8.37 27.10
CA GLY A 262 -14.50 -7.23 26.18
C GLY A 262 -13.10 -7.18 25.53
N LYS A 263 -12.86 -6.18 24.66
CA LYS A 263 -11.57 -6.03 23.95
C LYS A 263 -10.37 -6.24 24.89
N VAL A 264 -9.60 -7.29 24.63
CA VAL A 264 -8.61 -7.81 25.58
C VAL A 264 -7.36 -6.94 25.61
N ASN A 265 -6.96 -6.32 24.48
CA ASN A 265 -5.69 -5.58 24.41
C ASN A 265 -5.82 -4.13 23.93
N PHE A 266 -6.51 -3.84 22.81
CA PHE A 266 -6.57 -2.47 22.26
C PHE A 266 -7.98 -1.86 22.27
N VAL A 267 -8.19 -0.88 23.16
CA VAL A 267 -9.40 -0.05 23.16
C VAL A 267 -9.01 1.35 22.73
N GLU A 268 -9.27 1.70 21.46
CA GLU A 268 -9.10 3.07 20.98
C GLU A 268 -10.20 3.95 21.57
N ILE A 269 -9.83 4.78 22.55
CA ILE A 269 -10.68 5.88 23.00
C ILE A 269 -10.33 7.06 22.11
N ARG A 270 -11.29 7.55 21.33
CA ARG A 270 -11.08 8.77 20.54
C ARG A 270 -11.57 9.96 21.35
N SER A 271 -10.67 10.88 21.65
CA SER A 271 -10.97 12.20 22.23
C SER A 271 -10.13 13.26 21.55
N PHE A 272 -10.58 14.52 21.58
CA PHE A 272 -9.83 15.65 21.02
C PHE A 272 -8.38 15.73 21.51
N TRP A 273 -8.14 15.41 22.79
CA TRP A 273 -6.82 15.32 23.40
C TRP A 273 -5.84 14.31 22.75
N HIS A 274 -6.34 13.33 21.98
CA HIS A 274 -5.47 12.42 21.24
C HIS A 274 -4.69 13.15 20.12
N ILE A 275 -5.20 14.25 19.58
CA ILE A 275 -4.47 15.08 18.61
C ILE A 275 -3.19 15.63 19.25
N PHE A 276 -3.30 16.25 20.42
CA PHE A 276 -2.16 16.79 21.16
C PHE A 276 -1.19 15.70 21.63
N ARG A 277 -1.70 14.52 22.01
CA ARG A 277 -0.84 13.37 22.35
C ARG A 277 -0.06 12.86 21.13
N SER A 278 -0.68 12.84 19.95
CA SER A 278 -0.08 12.23 18.75
C SER A 278 0.92 13.16 18.07
N PHE A 279 0.71 14.47 18.16
CA PHE A 279 1.57 15.51 17.58
C PHE A 279 2.41 16.24 18.63
N ASP A 280 2.78 15.55 19.73
CA ASP A 280 3.57 16.07 20.86
C ASP A 280 4.84 16.81 20.42
N ARG A 281 5.56 16.22 19.48
CA ARG A 281 6.83 16.75 18.96
C ARG A 281 6.64 18.06 18.21
N MET A 282 5.55 18.21 17.47
CA MET A 282 5.29 19.37 16.62
C MET A 282 5.00 20.61 17.46
N TRP A 283 4.00 20.54 18.34
CA TRP A 283 3.65 21.70 19.16
C TRP A 283 4.73 22.01 20.20
N SER A 284 5.40 20.99 20.76
CA SER A 284 6.55 21.23 21.66
C SER A 284 7.66 21.97 20.93
N PHE A 285 8.02 21.55 19.72
CA PHE A 285 9.04 22.21 18.92
C PHE A 285 8.70 23.69 18.65
N TYR A 286 7.46 23.99 18.24
CA TYR A 286 7.06 25.37 17.97
C TYR A 286 7.06 26.27 19.21
N ILE A 287 6.57 25.78 20.36
CA ILE A 287 6.61 26.57 21.61
C ILE A 287 8.05 26.89 22.03
N LEU A 288 8.95 25.90 21.92
CA LEU A 288 10.36 26.07 22.28
C LEU A 288 11.08 27.02 21.32
N CYS A 289 10.83 26.92 20.03
CA CYS A 289 11.37 27.85 19.03
C CYS A 289 10.84 29.28 19.23
N LEU A 290 9.54 29.44 19.53
CA LEU A 290 8.95 30.75 19.83
C LEU A 290 9.61 31.38 21.06
N GLN A 291 9.77 30.63 22.15
CA GLN A 291 10.45 31.11 23.35
C GLN A 291 11.91 31.50 23.04
N ALA A 292 12.65 30.68 22.30
CA ALA A 292 14.02 31.01 21.90
C ALA A 292 14.08 32.33 21.11
N MET A 293 13.21 32.50 20.11
CA MET A 293 13.15 33.71 19.29
C MET A 293 12.82 34.96 20.12
N ILE A 294 11.86 34.86 21.05
CA ILE A 294 11.50 35.98 21.95
C ILE A 294 12.69 36.33 22.84
N VAL A 295 13.37 35.35 23.43
CA VAL A 295 14.54 35.58 24.30
C VAL A 295 15.68 36.24 23.53
N ILE A 296 15.94 35.82 22.28
CA ILE A 296 16.97 36.42 21.44
C ILE A 296 16.59 37.86 21.07
N ALA A 297 15.36 38.09 20.61
CA ALA A 297 14.89 39.43 20.24
C ALA A 297 14.84 40.39 21.44
N TRP A 298 14.64 39.88 22.66
CA TRP A 298 14.56 40.69 23.87
C TRP A 298 15.93 41.15 24.39
N ASN A 299 17.02 40.43 24.12
CA ASN A 299 18.37 40.75 24.61
C ASN A 299 19.27 41.34 23.50
N GLY A 300 19.92 42.48 23.75
CA GLY A 300 20.85 43.13 22.81
C GLY A 300 20.17 43.93 21.69
N SER A 301 20.86 44.08 20.54
CA SER A 301 20.38 44.76 19.31
C SER A 301 19.38 43.94 18.48
N GLY A 302 19.04 42.72 18.90
CA GLY A 302 18.20 41.79 18.15
C GLY A 302 18.89 41.15 16.95
N GLU A 303 20.23 41.14 16.92
CA GLU A 303 21.04 40.41 15.95
C GLU A 303 21.32 38.97 16.40
N LEU A 304 21.33 38.03 15.45
CA LEU A 304 21.60 36.60 15.72
C LEU A 304 23.02 36.35 16.25
N SER A 305 23.97 37.25 15.97
CA SER A 305 25.34 37.24 16.48
C SER A 305 25.41 37.33 18.01
N ALA A 306 24.39 37.91 18.66
CA ALA A 306 24.31 38.03 20.11
C ALA A 306 24.17 36.68 20.83
N ILE A 307 23.83 35.59 20.12
CA ILE A 307 23.76 34.23 20.69
C ILE A 307 25.15 33.75 21.16
N PHE A 308 26.24 34.23 20.54
CA PHE A 308 27.60 33.87 20.96
C PHE A 308 28.06 34.57 22.25
N GLN A 309 27.27 35.52 22.77
CA GLN A 309 27.51 36.10 24.10
C GLN A 309 27.03 35.11 25.17
N GLY A 310 27.92 34.73 26.08
CA GLY A 310 27.65 33.70 27.10
C GLY A 310 26.40 33.96 27.95
N ASP A 311 26.09 35.22 28.25
CA ASP A 311 24.90 35.59 29.05
C ASP A 311 23.59 35.42 28.27
N VAL A 312 23.57 35.73 26.97
CA VAL A 312 22.40 35.52 26.10
C VAL A 312 22.22 34.03 25.81
N PHE A 313 23.32 33.32 25.55
CA PHE A 313 23.33 31.88 25.38
C PHE A 313 22.68 31.16 26.57
N LEU A 314 23.07 31.53 27.80
CA LEU A 314 22.50 30.95 29.01
C LEU A 314 20.99 31.24 29.14
N LYS A 315 20.55 32.45 28.77
CA LYS A 315 19.12 32.80 28.74
C LYS A 315 18.35 31.98 27.70
N VAL A 316 18.92 31.74 26.51
CA VAL A 316 18.29 30.90 25.48
C VAL A 316 18.18 29.46 25.96
N LEU A 317 19.17 28.94 26.70
CA LEU A 317 19.11 27.61 27.30
C LEU A 317 17.96 27.43 28.32
N SER A 318 17.32 28.51 28.80
CA SER A 318 16.11 28.41 29.64
C SER A 318 14.94 27.68 28.95
N VAL A 319 14.98 27.55 27.62
CA VAL A 319 14.03 26.76 26.83
C VAL A 319 13.98 25.29 27.32
N PHE A 320 15.06 24.75 27.88
CA PHE A 320 15.07 23.40 28.44
C PHE A 320 14.21 23.24 29.70
N ILE A 321 13.97 24.32 30.46
CA ILE A 321 13.02 24.33 31.58
C ILE A 321 11.61 24.12 31.04
N THR A 322 11.22 24.90 30.03
CA THR A 322 9.93 24.76 29.36
C THR A 322 9.79 23.38 28.71
N ALA A 323 10.86 22.86 28.08
CA ALA A 323 10.85 21.52 27.49
C ALA A 323 10.55 20.43 28.54
N ALA A 324 11.12 20.53 29.75
CA ALA A 324 10.84 19.60 30.84
C ALA A 324 9.37 19.66 31.29
N ILE A 325 8.81 20.87 31.41
CA ILE A 325 7.39 21.08 31.77
C ILE A 325 6.46 20.47 30.70
N LEU A 326 6.74 20.74 29.42
CA LEU A 326 5.96 20.19 28.31
C LEU A 326 6.07 18.65 28.25
N LYS A 327 7.24 18.08 28.59
CA LYS A 327 7.43 16.63 28.70
C LYS A 327 6.65 16.02 29.87
N LEU A 328 6.54 16.72 31.00
CA LEU A 328 5.68 16.30 32.10
C LEU A 328 4.21 16.33 31.69
N ALA A 329 3.75 17.42 31.06
CA ALA A 329 2.39 17.53 30.54
C ALA A 329 2.05 16.39 29.56
N GLN A 330 2.98 16.06 28.65
CA GLN A 330 2.86 14.91 27.76
C GLN A 330 2.75 13.59 28.55
N ALA A 331 3.62 13.36 29.53
CA ALA A 331 3.62 12.12 30.30
C ALA A 331 2.32 11.92 31.11
N VAL A 332 1.79 13.01 31.66
CA VAL A 332 0.49 13.00 32.37
C VAL A 332 -0.65 12.73 31.40
N LEU A 333 -0.67 13.38 30.22
CA LEU A 333 -1.65 13.12 29.18
C LEU A 333 -1.62 11.67 28.69
N ASP A 334 -0.41 11.10 28.58
CA ASP A 334 -0.18 9.71 28.22
C ASP A 334 -0.81 8.74 29.22
N VAL A 335 -0.74 9.03 30.52
CA VAL A 335 -1.37 8.22 31.58
C VAL A 335 -2.88 8.42 31.60
N ALA A 336 -3.35 9.66 31.52
CA ALA A 336 -4.78 10.00 31.58
C ALA A 336 -5.57 9.33 30.44
N LEU A 337 -5.06 9.41 29.20
CA LEU A 337 -5.72 8.80 28.04
C LEU A 337 -5.58 7.27 28.02
N SER A 338 -4.53 6.72 28.62
CA SER A 338 -4.31 5.26 28.73
C SER A 338 -5.00 4.63 29.94
N TRP A 339 -5.65 5.41 30.81
CA TRP A 339 -6.13 4.96 32.13
C TRP A 339 -7.09 3.78 32.05
N LYS A 340 -8.06 3.81 31.12
CA LYS A 340 -9.03 2.72 30.96
C LYS A 340 -8.40 1.44 30.41
N ALA A 341 -7.33 1.54 29.63
CA ALA A 341 -6.58 0.41 29.09
C ALA A 341 -5.60 -0.20 30.11
N ARG A 342 -5.56 0.28 31.37
CA ARG A 342 -4.72 -0.31 32.42
C ARG A 342 -5.00 -1.79 32.68
N HIS A 343 -6.23 -2.27 32.47
CA HIS A 343 -6.56 -3.66 32.77
C HIS A 343 -6.02 -4.63 31.71
N SER A 344 -5.83 -4.16 30.46
CA SER A 344 -5.28 -4.94 29.36
C SER A 344 -3.76 -4.87 29.22
N MET A 345 -3.12 -3.80 29.71
CA MET A 345 -1.69 -3.60 29.55
C MET A 345 -0.84 -4.59 30.38
N SER A 346 0.26 -5.06 29.77
CA SER A 346 1.30 -5.81 30.48
C SER A 346 1.99 -4.96 31.57
N LEU A 347 2.52 -5.62 32.60
CA LEU A 347 3.20 -4.94 33.72
C LEU A 347 4.36 -4.05 33.24
N TYR A 348 5.12 -4.49 32.23
CA TYR A 348 6.23 -3.72 31.65
C TYR A 348 5.78 -2.40 31.02
N VAL A 349 4.60 -2.37 30.40
CA VAL A 349 4.05 -1.15 29.78
C VAL A 349 3.56 -0.18 30.86
N LYS A 350 2.91 -0.68 31.92
CA LYS A 350 2.50 0.13 33.07
C LYS A 350 3.68 0.78 33.75
N LEU A 351 4.73 -0.01 34.03
CA LEU A 351 5.95 0.48 34.66
C LEU A 351 6.60 1.59 33.82
N ARG A 352 6.62 1.44 32.49
CA ARG A 352 7.16 2.47 31.59
C ARG A 352 6.43 3.80 31.71
N TYR A 353 5.10 3.80 31.76
CA TYR A 353 4.32 5.04 31.89
C TYR A 353 4.61 5.74 33.22
N VAL A 354 4.66 4.99 34.33
CA VAL A 354 4.99 5.54 35.65
C VAL A 354 6.40 6.10 35.69
N LEU A 355 7.39 5.34 35.18
CA LEU A 355 8.78 5.80 35.13
C LEU A 355 8.97 7.04 34.26
N LYS A 356 8.21 7.19 33.16
CA LYS A 356 8.25 8.41 32.34
C LYS A 356 7.74 9.64 33.08
N VAL A 357 6.64 9.51 33.83
CA VAL A 357 6.13 10.60 34.66
C VAL A 357 7.13 10.97 35.76
N GLY A 358 7.66 9.96 36.46
CA GLY A 358 8.68 10.18 37.49
C GLY A 358 9.93 10.87 36.94
N ALA A 359 10.48 10.37 35.83
CA ALA A 359 11.65 10.98 35.18
C ALA A 359 11.37 12.42 34.71
N ALA A 360 10.19 12.68 34.13
CA ALA A 360 9.82 14.04 33.71
C ALA A 360 9.68 14.99 34.92
N ALA A 361 9.10 14.54 36.02
CA ALA A 361 8.97 15.34 37.25
C ALA A 361 10.34 15.70 37.84
N VAL A 362 11.30 14.75 37.86
CA VAL A 362 12.68 15.02 38.29
C VAL A 362 13.30 16.13 37.44
N TRP A 363 13.17 16.08 36.11
CA TRP A 363 13.74 17.11 35.23
C TRP A 363 13.09 18.49 35.39
N VAL A 364 11.78 18.55 35.71
CA VAL A 364 11.09 19.82 36.01
C VAL A 364 11.66 20.50 37.26
N VAL A 365 12.21 19.74 38.21
CA VAL A 365 12.86 20.28 39.41
C VAL A 365 14.34 20.59 39.15
N VAL A 366 15.06 19.67 38.51
CA VAL A 366 16.50 19.79 38.26
C VAL A 366 16.82 20.98 37.34
N MET A 367 16.03 21.23 36.29
CA MET A 367 16.31 22.27 35.30
C MET A 367 16.26 23.70 35.90
N PRO A 368 15.21 24.13 36.63
CA PRO A 368 15.20 25.43 37.30
C PRO A 368 16.27 25.58 38.39
N VAL A 369 16.52 24.53 39.19
CA VAL A 369 17.51 24.58 40.28
C VAL A 369 18.92 24.79 39.74
N THR A 370 19.29 24.05 38.71
CA THR A 370 20.60 24.19 38.07
C THR A 370 20.73 25.50 37.29
N TYR A 371 19.63 26.01 36.72
CA TYR A 371 19.60 27.34 36.11
C TYR A 371 19.80 28.48 37.12
N ALA A 372 19.10 28.43 38.26
CA ALA A 372 19.23 29.41 39.34
C ALA A 372 20.64 29.42 39.94
N TYR A 373 21.29 28.26 40.06
CA TYR A 373 22.68 28.14 40.48
C TYR A 373 23.66 28.85 39.52
N SER A 374 23.30 28.99 38.24
CA SER A 374 24.15 29.62 37.23
C SER A 374 24.10 31.15 37.23
N TRP A 375 23.26 31.78 38.04
CA TRP A 375 23.10 33.24 38.08
C TRP A 375 24.19 33.91 38.95
N LYS A 376 24.80 35.01 38.45
CA LYS A 376 25.90 35.72 39.14
C LYS A 376 25.47 36.50 40.40
N ASN A 377 24.32 37.18 40.36
CA ASN A 377 23.65 37.86 41.49
C ASN A 377 22.32 37.18 41.89
N ALA A 378 22.37 36.11 42.68
CA ALA A 378 21.19 35.34 43.08
C ALA A 378 20.41 36.00 44.25
N SER A 379 19.08 36.08 44.18
CA SER A 379 18.23 36.50 45.32
C SER A 379 18.05 35.35 46.33
N GLY A 380 17.70 35.67 47.59
CA GLY A 380 17.92 34.85 48.80
C GLY A 380 17.66 33.33 48.73
N PHE A 381 16.61 32.88 48.03
CA PHE A 381 16.34 31.44 47.88
C PHE A 381 17.41 30.70 47.05
N ALA A 382 17.89 31.33 45.98
CA ALA A 382 18.96 30.77 45.13
C ALA A 382 20.34 30.81 45.83
N GLN A 383 20.57 31.76 46.75
CA GLN A 383 21.75 31.79 47.62
C GLN A 383 21.75 30.61 48.62
N THR A 384 20.58 30.27 49.17
CA THR A 384 20.41 29.16 50.13
C THR A 384 20.73 27.81 49.47
N ILE A 385 20.28 27.61 48.23
CA ILE A 385 20.59 26.41 47.42
C ILE A 385 22.08 26.36 47.05
N LYS A 386 22.68 27.51 46.70
CA LYS A 386 24.11 27.62 46.38
C LYS A 386 25.01 27.21 47.56
N ASN A 387 24.58 27.50 48.79
CA ASN A 387 25.29 27.10 50.01
C ASN A 387 25.13 25.61 50.32
N TRP A 388 24.01 24.98 49.94
CA TRP A 388 23.75 23.57 50.23
C TRP A 388 24.53 22.60 49.33
N PHE A 389 24.87 23.02 48.11
CA PHE A 389 25.56 22.19 47.10
C PHE A 389 27.07 22.47 46.94
N GLY A 390 27.67 23.24 47.87
CA GLY A 390 29.12 23.50 47.88
C GLY A 390 29.56 24.46 46.78
N GLY A 391 29.60 25.75 47.09
CA GLY A 391 30.24 26.74 46.21
C GLY A 391 31.75 26.50 46.14
N HIS A 392 32.35 26.81 44.99
CA HIS A 392 33.75 27.19 44.69
C HIS A 392 34.22 26.51 43.38
N SER A 393 34.01 27.16 42.23
CA SER A 393 35.06 27.32 41.21
C SER A 393 34.56 28.27 40.11
N HIS A 394 35.42 29.20 39.69
CA HIS A 394 35.16 30.15 38.61
C HIS A 394 35.35 29.56 37.20
N ASN A 395 35.68 28.26 37.06
CA ASN A 395 36.09 27.64 35.79
C ASN A 395 35.39 26.31 35.44
N SER A 396 34.42 25.84 36.23
CA SER A 396 33.62 24.67 35.85
C SER A 396 32.51 25.07 34.85
N PRO A 397 32.22 24.26 33.81
CA PRO A 397 31.02 24.48 32.98
C PRO A 397 29.81 24.55 33.91
N SER A 398 28.89 25.49 33.67
CA SER A 398 27.75 25.66 34.56
C SER A 398 27.02 24.33 34.70
N LEU A 399 26.70 23.91 35.93
CA LEU A 399 26.02 22.65 36.23
C LEU A 399 24.74 22.48 35.36
N PHE A 400 24.15 23.60 34.95
CA PHE A 400 23.05 23.68 33.98
C PHE A 400 23.38 23.10 32.60
N ILE A 401 24.54 23.43 32.01
CA ILE A 401 24.94 22.89 30.70
C ILE A 401 25.15 21.38 30.78
N VAL A 402 25.77 20.88 31.86
CA VAL A 402 25.95 19.44 32.08
C VAL A 402 24.59 18.74 32.24
N ALA A 403 23.67 19.31 33.01
CA ALA A 403 22.32 18.79 33.16
C ALA A 403 21.57 18.73 31.81
N ILE A 404 21.72 19.75 30.96
CA ILE A 404 21.16 19.79 29.61
C ILE A 404 21.74 18.68 28.72
N LEU A 405 23.06 18.46 28.75
CA LEU A 405 23.69 17.40 27.97
C LEU A 405 23.18 16.01 28.38
N ILE A 406 23.02 15.78 29.69
CA ILE A 406 22.45 14.52 30.21
C ILE A 406 20.99 14.38 29.76
N TYR A 407 20.19 15.44 29.89
CA TYR A 407 18.78 15.45 29.45
C TYR A 407 18.61 15.18 27.95
N LEU A 408 19.50 15.73 27.11
CA LEU A 408 19.49 15.55 25.66
C LEU A 408 20.05 14.21 25.19
N SER A 409 20.93 13.58 25.98
CA SER A 409 21.66 12.38 25.57
C SER A 409 20.79 11.26 24.98
N PRO A 410 19.58 10.92 25.50
CA PRO A 410 18.77 9.84 24.92
C PRO A 410 18.19 10.23 23.56
N ASN A 411 17.84 11.52 23.39
CA ASN A 411 17.30 12.04 22.13
C ASN A 411 18.41 12.18 21.07
N MET A 412 19.61 12.60 21.48
CA MET A 412 20.79 12.65 20.61
C MET A 412 21.15 11.27 20.08
N LEU A 413 21.16 10.24 20.95
CA LEU A 413 21.37 8.86 20.55
C LEU A 413 20.30 8.40 19.54
N SER A 414 19.02 8.72 19.80
CA SER A 414 17.93 8.38 18.87
C SER A 414 18.07 9.10 17.52
N ALA A 415 18.50 10.36 17.50
CA ALA A 415 18.71 11.13 16.28
C ALA A 415 19.90 10.58 15.47
N LEU A 416 20.98 10.20 16.14
CA LEU A 416 22.14 9.58 15.51
C LEU A 416 21.76 8.22 14.90
N LEU A 417 20.99 7.39 15.61
CA LEU A 417 20.45 6.13 15.06
C LEU A 417 19.48 6.35 13.89
N PHE A 418 18.75 7.48 13.87
CA PHE A 418 17.88 7.83 12.75
C PHE A 418 18.67 8.11 11.47
N LEU A 419 19.80 8.83 11.56
CA LEU A 419 20.68 9.12 10.43
C LEU A 419 21.32 7.87 9.82
N PHE A 420 21.46 6.79 10.60
CA PHE A 420 22.04 5.52 10.17
C PHE A 420 20.99 4.38 10.14
N PRO A 421 20.11 4.33 9.13
CA PRO A 421 19.02 3.35 9.05
C PRO A 421 19.51 1.89 8.92
N PHE A 422 20.77 1.65 8.55
CA PHE A 422 21.35 0.30 8.55
C PHE A 422 21.62 -0.21 9.98
N ILE A 423 22.20 0.62 10.85
CA ILE A 423 22.42 0.31 12.26
C ILE A 423 21.07 0.13 12.94
N ARG A 424 20.15 1.09 12.75
CA ARG A 424 18.82 1.04 13.36
C ARG A 424 18.04 -0.21 12.96
N ARG A 425 18.05 -0.61 11.68
CA ARG A 425 17.41 -1.87 11.24
C ARG A 425 18.00 -3.10 11.91
N TYR A 426 19.31 -3.12 12.14
CA TYR A 426 19.97 -4.22 12.84
C TYR A 426 19.60 -4.24 14.33
N LEU A 427 19.66 -3.09 15.01
CA LEU A 427 19.30 -2.94 16.43
C LEU A 427 17.84 -3.30 16.69
N GLU A 428 16.93 -2.84 15.82
CA GLU A 428 15.52 -3.18 15.92
C GLU A 428 15.29 -4.67 15.70
N ARG A 429 16.03 -5.35 14.83
CA ARG A 429 15.89 -6.82 14.62
C ARG A 429 16.51 -7.66 15.72
N SER A 430 17.41 -7.09 16.51
CA SER A 430 18.06 -7.81 17.60
C SER A 430 17.08 -8.12 18.73
N ASP A 431 17.17 -9.33 19.26
CA ASP A 431 16.45 -9.77 20.47
C ASP A 431 17.35 -9.78 21.71
N PHE A 432 18.51 -9.13 21.63
CA PHE A 432 19.44 -9.00 22.74
C PHE A 432 18.84 -8.14 23.87
N LYS A 433 18.85 -8.67 25.11
CA LYS A 433 18.14 -8.07 26.26
C LYS A 433 18.55 -6.63 26.57
N ILE A 434 19.85 -6.30 26.46
CA ILE A 434 20.37 -4.95 26.73
C ILE A 434 19.88 -3.96 25.67
N MET A 435 19.97 -4.35 24.39
CA MET A 435 19.47 -3.54 23.27
C MET A 435 17.96 -3.32 23.38
N MET A 436 17.24 -4.36 23.81
CA MET A 436 15.80 -4.30 24.06
C MET A 436 15.45 -3.34 25.20
N LEU A 437 16.25 -3.30 26.27
CA LEU A 437 16.06 -2.36 27.39
C LEU A 437 16.34 -0.90 26.97
N MET A 438 17.42 -0.67 26.22
CA MET A 438 17.76 0.66 25.70
C MET A 438 16.69 1.18 24.72
N MET A 439 16.26 0.31 23.80
CA MET A 439 15.18 0.63 22.87
C MET A 439 13.83 0.77 23.58
N TRP A 440 13.58 0.04 24.68
CA TRP A 440 12.36 0.17 25.49
C TRP A 440 12.20 1.58 26.07
N TRP A 441 13.29 2.25 26.44
CA TRP A 441 13.24 3.66 26.86
C TRP A 441 12.92 4.58 25.67
N SER A 442 13.72 4.49 24.60
CA SER A 442 13.68 5.40 23.44
C SER A 442 12.46 5.24 22.53
N GLN A 443 12.00 4.01 22.25
CA GLN A 443 10.95 3.73 21.26
C GLN A 443 9.93 2.70 21.78
N PRO A 444 8.61 2.92 21.61
CA PRO A 444 7.64 1.84 21.80
C PRO A 444 7.92 0.72 20.80
N ARG A 445 7.91 -0.52 21.28
CA ARG A 445 8.01 -1.71 20.43
C ARG A 445 6.74 -1.80 19.59
N LEU A 446 6.75 -1.20 18.41
CA LEU A 446 5.66 -1.34 17.44
C LEU A 446 5.75 -2.73 16.82
N TYR A 447 4.65 -3.48 16.87
CA TYR A 447 4.56 -4.83 16.31
C TYR A 447 4.65 -4.81 14.77
N ILE A 448 4.08 -3.78 14.15
CA ILE A 448 4.01 -3.59 12.69
C ILE A 448 5.08 -2.56 12.26
N GLY A 449 5.81 -2.83 11.17
CA GLY A 449 6.81 -1.91 10.62
C GLY A 449 8.25 -2.08 11.13
N ARG A 450 8.53 -3.09 11.96
CA ARG A 450 9.88 -3.33 12.54
C ARG A 450 10.92 -3.57 11.44
N GLY A 451 11.94 -2.72 11.36
CA GLY A 451 12.96 -2.80 10.32
C GLY A 451 12.50 -2.46 8.90
N MET A 452 11.31 -1.89 8.72
CA MET A 452 10.80 -1.34 7.45
C MET A 452 11.24 0.12 7.28
N HIS A 453 12.54 0.37 7.37
CA HIS A 453 13.09 1.70 7.12
C HIS A 453 13.36 1.89 5.62
N GLU A 454 12.99 3.07 5.13
CA GLU A 454 13.29 3.53 3.79
C GLU A 454 14.79 3.60 3.51
N SER A 455 15.16 3.68 2.23
CA SER A 455 16.55 3.83 1.82
C SER A 455 17.18 5.11 2.42
N ALA A 456 18.50 5.10 2.66
CA ALA A 456 19.21 6.25 3.23
C ALA A 456 19.07 7.51 2.34
N LEU A 457 19.01 7.34 1.03
CA LEU A 457 18.79 8.45 0.08
C LEU A 457 17.37 9.03 0.18
N SER A 458 16.34 8.19 0.32
CA SER A 458 14.97 8.66 0.54
C SER A 458 14.86 9.43 1.86
N LEU A 459 15.48 8.91 2.91
CA LEU A 459 15.54 9.55 4.21
C LEU A 459 16.24 10.91 4.15
N PHE A 460 17.37 10.98 3.45
CA PHE A 460 18.11 12.23 3.26
C PHE A 460 17.27 13.27 2.51
N LYS A 461 16.64 12.90 1.40
CA LYS A 461 15.75 13.79 0.64
C LYS A 461 14.62 14.35 1.50
N TYR A 462 13.94 13.48 2.26
CA TYR A 462 12.88 13.87 3.17
C TYR A 462 13.39 14.79 4.29
N THR A 463 14.56 14.49 4.86
CA THR A 463 15.17 15.31 5.92
C THR A 463 15.56 16.69 5.39
N MET A 464 16.15 16.78 4.20
CA MET A 464 16.50 18.06 3.56
C MET A 464 15.26 18.90 3.27
N PHE A 465 14.16 18.28 2.81
CA PHE A 465 12.88 18.97 2.60
C PHE A 465 12.42 19.72 3.86
N TRP A 466 12.41 19.02 5.01
CA TRP A 466 11.99 19.64 6.27
C TRP A 466 12.99 20.65 6.81
N ILE A 467 14.30 20.44 6.63
CA ILE A 467 15.33 21.41 7.05
C ILE A 467 15.15 22.73 6.31
N VAL A 468 15.01 22.69 4.98
CA VAL A 468 14.80 23.89 4.16
C VAL A 468 13.51 24.60 4.58
N LEU A 469 12.40 23.85 4.70
CA LEU A 469 11.11 24.40 5.13
C LEU A 469 11.21 25.08 6.50
N LEU A 470 11.76 24.40 7.50
CA LEU A 470 11.83 24.91 8.87
C LEU A 470 12.79 26.09 9.01
N ILE A 471 13.92 26.10 8.30
CA ILE A 471 14.84 27.24 8.29
C ILE A 471 14.15 28.48 7.69
N SER A 472 13.52 28.33 6.52
CA SER A 472 12.82 29.44 5.87
C SER A 472 11.67 29.96 6.74
N LYS A 473 10.90 29.05 7.35
CA LYS A 473 9.82 29.37 8.28
C LYS A 473 10.32 30.16 9.49
N LEU A 474 11.29 29.61 10.23
CA LEU A 474 11.82 30.24 11.44
C LEU A 474 12.52 31.57 11.15
N ALA A 475 13.19 31.69 10.00
CA ALA A 475 13.79 32.96 9.58
C ALA A 475 12.71 34.03 9.35
N PHE A 476 11.63 33.68 8.63
CA PHE A 476 10.52 34.58 8.41
C PHE A 476 9.84 34.99 9.73
N SER A 477 9.50 34.03 10.59
CA SER A 477 8.89 34.33 11.89
C SER A 477 9.79 35.23 12.76
N TYR A 478 11.11 35.01 12.77
CA TYR A 478 12.00 35.85 13.56
C TYR A 478 12.05 37.29 13.06
N TYR A 479 12.31 37.49 11.76
CA TYR A 479 12.54 38.82 11.18
C TYR A 479 11.25 39.61 10.93
N ALA A 480 10.19 38.96 10.48
CA ALA A 480 8.94 39.62 10.10
C ALA A 480 7.93 39.70 11.25
N GLU A 481 7.91 38.71 12.16
CA GLU A 481 6.88 38.63 13.21
C GLU A 481 7.43 39.07 14.58
N ILE A 482 8.47 38.41 15.08
CA ILE A 482 8.90 38.56 16.48
C ILE A 482 9.77 39.80 16.71
N LYS A 483 10.82 40.01 15.90
CA LYS A 483 11.74 41.14 16.06
C LYS A 483 11.05 42.52 16.05
N PRO A 484 10.13 42.84 15.10
CA PRO A 484 9.49 44.16 15.08
C PRO A 484 8.51 44.38 16.22
N LEU A 485 7.96 43.32 16.84
CA LEU A 485 7.04 43.44 17.98
C LEU A 485 7.75 43.79 19.29
N VAL A 486 9.00 43.35 19.47
CA VAL A 486 9.69 43.49 20.76
C VAL A 486 9.97 44.94 21.12
N GLY A 487 10.31 45.80 20.15
CA GLY A 487 10.54 47.23 20.37
C GLY A 487 9.29 47.93 20.95
N PRO A 488 8.16 47.95 20.22
CA PRO A 488 6.89 48.49 20.70
C PRO A 488 6.43 47.86 22.03
N THR A 489 6.66 46.56 22.22
CA THR A 489 6.31 45.89 23.49
C THR A 489 7.11 46.45 24.67
N LYS A 490 8.41 46.70 24.51
CA LYS A 490 9.24 47.32 25.56
C LYS A 490 8.78 48.74 25.88
N ASP A 491 8.37 49.50 24.87
CA ASP A 491 7.88 50.87 25.05
C ASP A 491 6.51 50.89 25.75
N ILE A 492 5.57 50.03 25.33
CA ILE A 492 4.26 49.87 25.98
C ILE A 492 4.41 49.42 27.43
N MET A 493 5.36 48.52 27.74
CA MET A 493 5.59 48.07 29.12
C MET A 493 6.23 49.14 30.02
N ARG A 494 6.88 50.17 29.46
CA ARG A 494 7.46 51.29 30.23
C ARG A 494 6.43 52.34 30.63
N ILE A 495 5.40 52.54 29.80
CA ILE A 495 4.34 53.52 30.04
C ILE A 495 3.44 53.02 31.19
N HIS A 496 3.21 53.82 32.22
CA HIS A 496 2.24 53.51 33.27
C HIS A 496 0.93 54.23 32.96
N ILE A 497 -0.10 53.50 32.54
CA ILE A 497 -1.44 54.05 32.28
C ILE A 497 -2.29 53.87 33.54
N SER A 498 -2.74 54.97 34.14
CA SER A 498 -3.55 54.95 35.36
C SER A 498 -5.06 54.81 35.11
N VAL A 499 -5.55 55.19 33.92
CA VAL A 499 -6.97 55.08 33.52
C VAL A 499 -7.06 54.67 32.05
N TYR A 500 -7.65 53.51 31.78
CA TYR A 500 -7.94 53.06 30.40
C TYR A 500 -9.29 53.66 29.94
N SER A 501 -9.30 54.36 28.80
CA SER A 501 -10.51 54.97 28.22
C SER A 501 -11.31 54.04 27.29
N TRP A 502 -10.82 52.81 27.05
CA TRP A 502 -11.45 51.82 26.18
C TRP A 502 -12.22 50.78 26.99
N HIS A 503 -13.24 50.13 26.40
CA HIS A 503 -14.12 49.16 27.08
C HIS A 503 -13.33 48.17 27.95
N GLU A 504 -13.56 48.22 29.26
CA GLU A 504 -12.83 47.44 30.27
C GLU A 504 -13.19 45.95 30.20
N PHE A 505 -12.47 45.17 29.38
CA PHE A 505 -12.46 43.72 29.56
C PHE A 505 -11.75 43.30 30.86
N PHE A 506 -10.87 44.17 31.41
CA PHE A 506 -10.11 43.92 32.64
C PHE A 506 -9.97 45.20 33.51
N PRO A 507 -11.00 45.57 34.30
CA PRO A 507 -11.09 46.84 35.03
C PRO A 507 -10.08 47.07 36.18
N HIS A 508 -9.26 46.06 36.51
CA HIS A 508 -8.29 46.13 37.63
C HIS A 508 -6.86 45.77 37.23
N ALA A 509 -6.54 45.78 35.93
CA ALA A 509 -5.20 45.45 35.46
C ALA A 509 -4.21 46.61 35.72
N LYS A 510 -3.39 46.49 36.78
CA LYS A 510 -2.35 47.48 37.15
C LYS A 510 -1.21 47.64 36.13
N ASN A 511 -1.11 46.75 35.14
CA ASN A 511 -0.05 46.73 34.13
C ASN A 511 -0.67 46.66 32.72
N ASN A 512 0.02 47.20 31.71
CA ASN A 512 -0.39 47.20 30.31
C ASN A 512 -0.39 45.82 29.61
N ILE A 513 -0.49 44.73 30.39
CA ILE A 513 -0.40 43.34 29.94
C ILE A 513 -1.54 43.01 28.96
N GLY A 514 -2.75 43.53 29.19
CA GLY A 514 -3.89 43.30 28.29
C GLY A 514 -3.63 43.79 26.86
N VAL A 515 -3.00 44.96 26.71
CA VAL A 515 -2.62 45.53 25.40
C VAL A 515 -1.53 44.69 24.74
N VAL A 516 -0.55 44.23 25.52
CA VAL A 516 0.50 43.33 25.02
C VAL A 516 -0.09 42.01 24.53
N ILE A 517 -1.03 41.41 25.28
CA ILE A 517 -1.72 40.17 24.86
C ILE A 517 -2.49 40.40 23.56
N ALA A 518 -3.22 41.51 23.43
CA ALA A 518 -3.95 41.84 22.22
C ALA A 518 -3.04 42.03 21.00
N LEU A 519 -1.86 42.65 21.18
CA LEU A 519 -0.87 42.84 20.12
C LEU A 519 -0.21 41.51 19.68
N TRP A 520 0.14 40.66 20.65
CA TRP A 520 0.84 39.40 20.39
C TRP A 520 -0.07 38.27 19.91
N SER A 521 -1.34 38.24 20.32
CA SER A 521 -2.25 37.12 20.05
C SER A 521 -2.44 36.82 18.54
N PRO A 522 -2.71 37.80 17.66
CA PRO A 522 -2.81 37.55 16.21
C PRO A 522 -1.51 37.02 15.61
N VAL A 523 -0.36 37.55 16.06
CA VAL A 523 0.95 37.16 15.52
C VAL A 523 1.34 35.75 15.96
N ILE A 524 1.06 35.38 17.20
CA ILE A 524 1.25 34.00 17.69
C ILE A 524 0.34 33.02 16.92
N LEU A 525 -0.90 33.41 16.59
CA LEU A 525 -1.79 32.58 15.78
C LEU A 525 -1.24 32.38 14.36
N VAL A 526 -0.75 33.44 13.71
CA VAL A 526 -0.09 33.36 12.39
C VAL A 526 1.14 32.45 12.46
N TYR A 527 1.97 32.55 13.50
CA TYR A 527 3.15 31.71 13.71
C TYR A 527 2.87 30.19 13.76
N PHE A 528 1.67 29.78 14.19
CA PHE A 528 1.28 28.37 14.15
C PHE A 528 0.68 27.96 12.80
N MET A 529 0.08 28.89 12.06
CA MET A 529 -0.60 28.64 10.78
C MET A 529 0.33 28.73 9.56
N ASP A 530 1.33 29.61 9.60
CA ASP A 530 2.28 29.92 8.52
C ASP A 530 3.04 28.69 7.97
N THR A 531 3.14 27.63 8.76
CA THR A 531 3.80 26.36 8.39
C THR A 531 3.11 25.72 7.18
N GLN A 532 1.79 25.87 7.07
CA GLN A 532 1.04 25.36 5.91
C GLN A 532 1.41 26.11 4.63
N ILE A 533 1.66 27.42 4.73
CA ILE A 533 2.07 28.27 3.61
C ILE A 533 3.46 27.86 3.14
N TRP A 534 4.42 27.77 4.06
CA TRP A 534 5.79 27.31 3.75
C TRP A 534 5.82 25.88 3.18
N TYR A 535 4.97 25.00 3.70
CA TYR A 535 4.79 23.66 3.15
C TYR A 535 4.28 23.71 1.71
N ALA A 536 3.26 24.50 1.40
CA ALA A 536 2.72 24.63 0.05
C ALA A 536 3.78 25.15 -0.95
N ILE A 537 4.58 26.15 -0.55
CA ILE A 537 5.63 26.72 -1.40
C ILE A 537 6.72 25.67 -1.69
N VAL A 538 7.30 25.05 -0.64
CA VAL A 538 8.40 24.11 -0.81
C VAL A 538 7.94 22.83 -1.49
N SER A 539 6.74 22.32 -1.17
CA SER A 539 6.18 21.13 -1.84
C SER A 539 5.89 21.38 -3.32
N THR A 540 5.41 22.56 -3.70
CA THR A 540 5.21 22.92 -5.11
C THR A 540 6.53 23.01 -5.87
N LEU A 541 7.57 23.63 -5.26
CA LEU A 541 8.90 23.71 -5.88
C LEU A 541 9.54 22.33 -6.06
N VAL A 542 9.58 21.53 -5.00
CA VAL A 542 10.19 20.18 -5.04
C VAL A 542 9.36 19.24 -5.91
N GLY A 543 8.03 19.34 -5.86
CA GLY A 543 7.12 18.62 -6.73
C GLY A 543 7.31 18.96 -8.19
N GLY A 544 7.43 20.26 -8.52
CA GLY A 544 7.71 20.76 -9.86
C GLY A 544 9.07 20.29 -10.39
N LEU A 545 10.14 20.38 -9.59
CA LEU A 545 11.46 19.88 -9.94
C LEU A 545 11.44 18.36 -10.19
N ASN A 546 10.82 17.59 -9.29
CA ASN A 546 10.69 16.14 -9.47
C ASN A 546 9.84 15.77 -10.69
N GLY A 547 8.78 16.53 -10.97
CA GLY A 547 7.96 16.39 -12.17
C GLY A 547 8.78 16.62 -13.44
N ALA A 548 9.58 17.69 -13.47
CA ALA A 548 10.49 18.00 -14.57
C ALA A 548 11.56 16.91 -14.78
N PHE A 549 12.19 16.42 -13.70
CA PHE A 549 13.17 15.32 -13.77
C PHE A 549 12.56 14.02 -14.30
N ARG A 550 11.30 13.74 -13.96
CA ARG A 550 10.57 12.56 -14.43
C ARG A 550 9.91 12.77 -15.79
N ARG A 551 10.05 13.95 -16.41
CA ARG A 551 9.36 14.36 -17.64
C ARG A 551 7.85 14.13 -17.57
N LEU A 552 7.28 14.21 -16.36
CA LEU A 552 5.84 14.09 -16.15
C LEU A 552 5.16 15.30 -16.79
N GLY A 553 4.32 15.05 -17.78
CA GLY A 553 3.75 16.09 -18.63
C GLY A 553 4.66 16.53 -19.77
N GLU A 554 5.55 15.67 -20.29
CA GLU A 554 6.17 15.88 -21.62
C GLU A 554 5.08 15.87 -22.71
N ILE A 555 4.11 14.96 -22.63
CA ILE A 555 2.93 14.93 -23.53
C ILE A 555 1.78 15.67 -22.84
N ARG A 556 1.49 16.90 -23.27
CA ARG A 556 0.37 17.71 -22.72
C ARG A 556 -0.77 17.95 -23.70
N THR A 557 -0.50 17.81 -24.99
CA THR A 557 -1.44 18.15 -26.06
C THR A 557 -1.72 16.95 -26.94
N LEU A 558 -2.93 16.89 -27.50
CA LEU A 558 -3.32 15.84 -28.45
C LEU A 558 -2.39 15.79 -29.66
N GLY A 559 -1.91 16.95 -30.13
CA GLY A 559 -0.93 17.03 -31.21
C GLY A 559 0.41 16.37 -30.87
N MET A 560 0.87 16.48 -29.62
CA MET A 560 2.10 15.84 -29.17
C MET A 560 1.91 14.34 -28.92
N LEU A 561 0.72 13.93 -28.48
CA LEU A 561 0.35 12.52 -28.40
C LEU A 561 0.37 11.88 -29.80
N ARG A 562 -0.28 12.53 -30.79
CA ARG A 562 -0.36 12.06 -32.18
C ARG A 562 1.02 11.87 -32.82
N SER A 563 1.92 12.84 -32.65
CA SER A 563 3.27 12.77 -33.23
C SER A 563 4.18 11.75 -32.56
N ARG A 564 3.95 11.43 -31.28
CA ARG A 564 4.73 10.44 -30.53
C ARG A 564 4.11 9.05 -30.53
N PHE A 565 2.84 8.89 -30.89
CA PHE A 565 2.11 7.63 -30.81
C PHE A 565 2.80 6.49 -31.56
N GLU A 566 3.38 6.76 -32.73
CA GLU A 566 4.16 5.80 -33.52
C GLU A 566 5.38 5.25 -32.77
N SER A 567 5.98 6.05 -31.88
CA SER A 567 7.13 5.65 -31.06
C SER A 567 6.77 4.93 -29.75
N ILE A 568 5.50 4.95 -29.35
CA ILE A 568 5.03 4.35 -28.09
C ILE A 568 5.15 2.82 -28.10
N PRO A 569 4.73 2.08 -29.16
CA PRO A 569 4.87 0.64 -29.21
C PRO A 569 6.31 0.16 -28.98
N GLY A 570 7.29 0.83 -29.59
CA GLY A 570 8.72 0.52 -29.41
C GLY A 570 9.18 0.79 -27.98
N ALA A 571 8.89 1.97 -27.44
CA ALA A 571 9.26 2.31 -26.06
C ALA A 571 8.58 1.42 -25.01
N PHE A 572 7.35 0.97 -25.29
CA PHE A 572 6.61 0.04 -24.46
C PHE A 572 7.26 -1.34 -24.45
N ASN A 573 7.61 -1.89 -25.62
CA ASN A 573 8.25 -3.20 -25.72
C ASN A 573 9.64 -3.22 -25.07
N ASP A 574 10.41 -2.14 -25.17
CA ASP A 574 11.71 -1.99 -24.47
C ASP A 574 11.60 -2.00 -22.94
N CYS A 575 10.42 -1.63 -22.41
CA CYS A 575 10.15 -1.69 -20.97
C CYS A 575 9.54 -3.02 -20.54
N LEU A 576 8.80 -3.70 -21.44
CA LEU A 576 8.08 -4.94 -21.15
C LEU A 576 8.95 -6.19 -21.34
N VAL A 577 9.81 -6.20 -22.38
CA VAL A 577 10.71 -7.30 -22.70
C VAL A 577 12.10 -6.95 -22.17
N PRO A 578 12.58 -7.57 -21.07
CA PRO A 578 13.97 -7.40 -20.68
C PRO A 578 14.86 -7.90 -21.81
N HIS A 579 15.76 -7.04 -22.32
CA HIS A 579 16.79 -7.48 -23.26
C HIS A 579 17.47 -8.73 -22.71
N ASP A 580 17.58 -9.77 -23.53
CA ASP A 580 18.42 -10.91 -23.22
C ASP A 580 19.81 -10.37 -22.87
N LYS A 581 20.26 -10.69 -21.66
CA LYS A 581 21.57 -10.26 -21.13
C LYS A 581 22.70 -11.03 -21.80
N SER A 582 22.74 -11.08 -23.12
CA SER A 582 23.91 -11.48 -23.87
C SER A 582 24.66 -10.21 -24.30
N GLU A 583 25.73 -9.96 -23.56
CA GLU A 583 26.96 -9.24 -23.94
C GLU A 583 27.20 -7.75 -23.64
N ASP A 584 26.24 -6.87 -23.32
CA ASP A 584 26.57 -5.46 -23.02
C ASP A 584 26.56 -5.08 -21.52
N THR A 585 27.30 -5.85 -20.72
CA THR A 585 27.48 -5.57 -19.28
C THR A 585 28.70 -4.69 -19.00
N LYS A 586 28.90 -3.54 -19.69
CA LYS A 586 30.02 -2.61 -19.35
C LYS A 586 29.76 -1.11 -19.59
N LYS A 587 28.61 -0.55 -19.19
CA LYS A 587 28.52 0.91 -18.90
C LYS A 587 27.66 1.21 -17.68
N LYS A 588 28.18 0.94 -16.48
CA LYS A 588 27.64 1.47 -15.21
C LYS A 588 28.15 2.88 -14.99
N GLY A 589 27.25 3.85 -15.06
CA GLY A 589 27.49 5.23 -14.64
C GLY A 589 26.24 6.09 -14.84
N PHE A 590 26.12 7.16 -14.04
CA PHE A 590 24.99 8.12 -14.03
C PHE A 590 24.56 8.64 -15.42
N ARG A 591 25.40 8.49 -16.46
CA ARG A 591 25.08 8.82 -17.86
C ARG A 591 24.12 7.82 -18.56
N ALA A 592 23.96 6.60 -18.06
CA ALA A 592 23.03 5.62 -18.65
C ALA A 592 21.55 6.01 -18.45
N THR A 593 21.24 6.76 -17.39
CA THR A 593 19.87 7.28 -17.15
C THR A 593 19.53 8.45 -18.09
N PHE A 594 20.53 9.13 -18.66
CA PHE A 594 20.36 10.29 -19.53
C PHE A 594 20.55 9.98 -21.03
N SER A 595 20.93 8.75 -21.38
CA SER A 595 21.31 8.35 -22.75
C SER A 595 20.58 7.07 -23.21
N ARG A 596 19.27 6.96 -22.96
CA ARG A 596 18.44 6.03 -23.74
C ARG A 596 18.14 6.70 -25.09
N LYS A 597 19.08 6.60 -26.03
CA LYS A 597 18.70 6.62 -27.45
C LYS A 597 18.07 5.26 -27.73
N PHE A 598 16.85 5.30 -28.24
CA PHE A 598 16.13 4.12 -28.69
C PHE A 598 16.80 3.63 -29.97
N ASP A 599 17.70 2.65 -29.86
CA ASP A 599 18.25 1.99 -31.04
C ASP A 599 17.19 1.02 -31.57
N GLN A 600 16.70 1.30 -32.78
CA GLN A 600 15.74 0.44 -33.49
C GLN A 600 16.44 -0.87 -33.92
N LEU A 601 16.07 -2.00 -33.31
CA LEU A 601 16.35 -3.33 -33.85
C LEU A 601 15.25 -3.75 -34.84
N PRO A 602 15.56 -4.53 -35.88
CA PRO A 602 14.59 -5.02 -36.85
C PRO A 602 13.95 -6.31 -36.33
N SER A 603 13.16 -6.22 -35.28
CA SER A 603 12.19 -7.26 -34.90
C SER A 603 10.86 -6.92 -35.59
N SER A 604 10.14 -7.92 -36.11
CA SER A 604 8.95 -7.74 -36.95
C SER A 604 7.98 -6.73 -36.32
N LYS A 605 7.90 -5.52 -36.88
CA LYS A 605 7.12 -4.38 -36.35
C LYS A 605 5.68 -4.76 -36.00
N ASP A 606 5.14 -5.75 -36.70
CA ASP A 606 3.75 -6.22 -36.55
C ASP A 606 3.53 -6.96 -35.22
N LYS A 607 4.49 -7.76 -34.76
CA LYS A 607 4.39 -8.46 -33.45
C LYS A 607 4.50 -7.46 -32.29
N GLU A 608 5.31 -6.43 -32.46
CA GLU A 608 5.49 -5.36 -31.49
C GLU A 608 4.25 -4.48 -31.36
N ALA A 609 3.67 -4.10 -32.50
CA ALA A 609 2.41 -3.37 -32.58
C ALA A 609 1.24 -4.19 -32.01
N ALA A 610 1.17 -5.50 -32.28
CA ALA A 610 0.12 -6.37 -31.75
C ALA A 610 0.15 -6.44 -30.22
N ARG A 611 1.33 -6.62 -29.60
CA ARG A 611 1.47 -6.64 -28.14
C ARG A 611 1.06 -5.31 -27.50
N PHE A 612 1.45 -4.20 -28.12
CA PHE A 612 1.03 -2.87 -27.68
C PHE A 612 -0.49 -2.70 -27.78
N ALA A 613 -1.10 -3.09 -28.90
CA ALA A 613 -2.54 -2.99 -29.12
C ALA A 613 -3.35 -3.78 -28.07
N GLN A 614 -2.90 -5.00 -27.69
CA GLN A 614 -3.56 -5.77 -26.61
C GLN A 614 -3.62 -4.99 -25.30
N MET A 615 -2.47 -4.43 -24.88
CA MET A 615 -2.39 -3.69 -23.64
C MET A 615 -3.19 -2.38 -23.72
N TRP A 616 -3.00 -1.62 -24.80
CA TRP A 616 -3.71 -0.37 -25.04
C TRP A 616 -5.22 -0.58 -24.99
N ASN A 617 -5.75 -1.55 -25.73
CA ASN A 617 -7.18 -1.84 -25.72
C ASN A 617 -7.68 -2.24 -24.34
N LYS A 618 -6.90 -3.01 -23.54
CA LYS A 618 -7.31 -3.35 -22.18
C LYS A 618 -7.33 -2.13 -21.25
N ILE A 619 -6.42 -1.18 -21.44
CA ILE A 619 -6.42 0.10 -20.70
C ILE A 619 -7.68 0.91 -21.05
N ILE A 620 -8.00 1.04 -22.35
CA ILE A 620 -9.19 1.77 -22.79
C ILE A 620 -10.47 1.08 -22.29
N SER A 621 -10.57 -0.25 -22.37
CA SER A 621 -11.70 -0.99 -21.78
C SER A 621 -11.81 -0.78 -20.27
N SER A 622 -10.67 -0.73 -19.55
CA SER A 622 -10.67 -0.42 -18.11
C SER A 622 -11.18 0.99 -17.82
N PHE A 623 -10.82 1.98 -18.65
CA PHE A 623 -11.36 3.34 -18.52
C PHE A 623 -12.88 3.37 -18.75
N ARG A 624 -13.39 2.53 -19.64
CA ARG A 624 -14.83 2.38 -19.82
C ARG A 624 -15.50 1.68 -18.63
N GLU A 625 -14.89 0.60 -18.11
CA GLU A 625 -15.34 -0.13 -16.91
C GLU A 625 -15.37 0.78 -15.65
N GLU A 626 -14.44 1.74 -15.55
CA GLU A 626 -14.36 2.76 -14.49
C GLU A 626 -15.18 4.04 -14.78
N ASP A 627 -15.95 4.06 -15.88
CA ASP A 627 -16.81 5.18 -16.31
C ASP A 627 -16.08 6.52 -16.52
N LEU A 628 -14.82 6.45 -16.95
CA LEU A 628 -13.99 7.62 -17.30
C LEU A 628 -14.19 8.10 -18.74
N ILE A 629 -14.66 7.22 -19.62
CA ILE A 629 -14.95 7.50 -21.05
C ILE A 629 -16.28 6.85 -21.45
N SER A 630 -16.93 7.42 -22.47
CA SER A 630 -18.13 6.87 -23.09
C SER A 630 -17.85 5.71 -24.06
N ASP A 631 -18.87 4.93 -24.41
CA ASP A 631 -18.76 3.85 -25.41
C ASP A 631 -18.26 4.36 -26.77
N ARG A 632 -18.73 5.54 -27.18
CA ARG A 632 -18.28 6.20 -28.41
C ARG A 632 -16.80 6.59 -28.35
N GLU A 633 -16.33 7.10 -27.23
CA GLU A 633 -14.91 7.47 -27.05
C GLU A 633 -14.02 6.23 -26.99
N MET A 634 -14.50 5.14 -26.39
CA MET A 634 -13.82 3.85 -26.41
C MET A 634 -13.59 3.39 -27.85
N GLU A 635 -14.64 3.35 -28.69
CA GLU A 635 -14.53 2.93 -30.09
C GLU A 635 -13.53 3.75 -30.90
N LEU A 636 -13.45 5.07 -30.66
CA LEU A 636 -12.51 5.96 -31.34
C LEU A 636 -11.05 5.75 -30.92
N LEU A 637 -10.82 5.23 -29.71
CA LEU A 637 -9.50 5.04 -29.11
C LEU A 637 -8.97 3.62 -29.27
N LEU A 638 -9.83 2.63 -29.52
CA LEU A 638 -9.41 1.25 -29.73
C LEU A 638 -8.50 1.13 -30.96
N VAL A 639 -7.42 0.37 -30.80
CA VAL A 639 -6.58 -0.06 -31.92
C VAL A 639 -7.23 -1.32 -32.48
N PRO A 640 -7.77 -1.31 -33.70
CA PRO A 640 -8.38 -2.49 -34.29
C PRO A 640 -7.36 -3.64 -34.31
N TYR A 641 -7.72 -4.73 -33.64
CA TYR A 641 -6.88 -5.91 -33.58
C TYR A 641 -7.05 -6.68 -34.89
N TRP A 642 -5.97 -7.31 -35.36
CA TRP A 642 -5.85 -8.07 -36.61
C TRP A 642 -5.64 -7.19 -37.86
N SER A 643 -4.62 -7.49 -38.64
CA SER A 643 -4.72 -7.42 -40.09
C SER A 643 -5.88 -8.34 -40.47
N ASP A 644 -6.85 -7.86 -41.25
CA ASP A 644 -7.69 -8.79 -42.00
C ASP A 644 -6.71 -9.70 -42.77
N PRO A 645 -6.85 -11.04 -42.82
CA PRO A 645 -5.93 -11.86 -43.61
C PRO A 645 -5.82 -11.37 -45.07
N ASP A 646 -6.87 -10.69 -45.54
CA ASP A 646 -6.98 -10.08 -46.87
C ASP A 646 -6.38 -8.66 -46.96
N LEU A 647 -6.03 -8.03 -45.83
CA LEU A 647 -5.47 -6.67 -45.72
C LEU A 647 -4.14 -6.72 -44.97
N ASP A 648 -3.03 -6.81 -45.70
CA ASP A 648 -1.65 -6.78 -45.17
C ASP A 648 -1.22 -5.36 -44.74
N LEU A 649 -2.05 -4.70 -43.92
CA LEU A 649 -1.89 -3.30 -43.52
C LEU A 649 -2.07 -3.10 -42.02
N ILE A 650 -1.20 -2.30 -41.42
CA ILE A 650 -1.33 -1.84 -40.02
C ILE A 650 -2.47 -0.83 -39.94
N ARG A 651 -3.52 -1.17 -39.19
CA ARG A 651 -4.67 -0.30 -38.93
C ARG A 651 -4.41 0.57 -37.70
N TRP A 652 -4.62 1.88 -37.84
CA TRP A 652 -4.44 2.85 -36.76
C TRP A 652 -5.79 3.29 -36.17
N PRO A 653 -5.86 3.65 -34.88
CA PRO A 653 -7.07 4.16 -34.25
C PRO A 653 -7.72 5.33 -35.01
N PRO A 654 -9.06 5.41 -35.07
CA PRO A 654 -9.79 6.49 -35.75
C PRO A 654 -9.37 7.91 -35.33
N PHE A 655 -9.03 8.13 -34.06
CA PHE A 655 -8.59 9.46 -33.60
C PHE A 655 -7.29 9.95 -34.25
N LEU A 656 -6.43 9.03 -34.72
CA LEU A 656 -5.21 9.35 -35.47
C LEU A 656 -5.47 9.56 -36.96
N LEU A 657 -6.60 9.08 -37.48
CA LEU A 657 -6.98 9.17 -38.88
C LEU A 657 -7.95 10.33 -39.17
N ALA A 658 -8.49 10.97 -38.13
CA ALA A 658 -9.43 12.07 -38.23
C ALA A 658 -8.98 13.15 -39.24
N SER A 659 -9.89 13.50 -40.15
CA SER A 659 -9.76 14.46 -41.25
C SER A 659 -8.69 14.16 -42.30
N LYS A 660 -7.99 13.01 -42.26
CA LYS A 660 -6.90 12.71 -43.21
C LYS A 660 -7.39 12.33 -44.60
N ILE A 661 -8.52 11.62 -44.70
CA ILE A 661 -9.11 11.20 -45.99
C ILE A 661 -9.66 12.41 -46.78
N PRO A 662 -10.48 13.31 -46.20
CA PRO A 662 -10.94 14.52 -46.91
C PRO A 662 -9.79 15.40 -47.39
N ILE A 663 -8.76 15.59 -46.54
CA ILE A 663 -7.57 16.37 -46.92
C ILE A 663 -6.82 15.69 -48.08
N ALA A 664 -6.71 14.36 -48.09
CA ALA A 664 -6.10 13.62 -49.19
C ALA A 664 -6.88 13.79 -50.51
N LEU A 665 -8.22 13.81 -50.43
CA LEU A 665 -9.10 14.01 -51.59
C LEU A 665 -8.99 15.43 -52.16
N ASP A 666 -8.97 16.45 -51.31
CA ASP A 666 -8.75 17.84 -51.74
C ASP A 666 -7.36 18.02 -52.37
N MET A 667 -6.32 17.42 -51.77
CA MET A 667 -4.98 17.42 -52.36
C MET A 667 -4.93 16.74 -53.73
N ALA A 668 -5.70 15.66 -53.92
CA ALA A 668 -5.79 14.92 -55.18
C ALA A 668 -6.55 15.71 -56.26
N LYS A 669 -7.56 16.49 -55.88
CA LYS A 669 -8.32 17.38 -56.78
C LYS A 669 -7.44 18.52 -57.32
N ASP A 670 -6.58 19.08 -56.47
CA ASP A 670 -5.74 20.24 -56.81
C ASP A 670 -4.41 19.86 -57.49
N SER A 671 -4.07 18.56 -57.53
CA SER A 671 -2.87 18.06 -58.21
C SER A 671 -3.09 17.94 -59.71
N ASN A 672 -2.88 19.03 -60.45
CA ASN A 672 -2.91 19.12 -61.92
C ASN A 672 -1.83 18.24 -62.62
N GLY A 673 -1.95 16.90 -62.58
CA GLY A 673 -1.13 15.98 -63.38
C GLY A 673 0.27 15.63 -62.84
N LYS A 674 0.57 15.92 -61.55
CA LYS A 674 1.89 15.67 -60.94
C LYS A 674 1.87 14.58 -59.86
N ASP A 675 1.90 13.32 -60.28
CA ASP A 675 1.89 12.14 -59.39
C ASP A 675 2.98 12.16 -58.30
N ARG A 676 4.21 12.52 -58.68
CA ARG A 676 5.35 12.58 -57.73
C ARG A 676 5.18 13.63 -56.63
N GLU A 677 4.53 14.76 -56.95
CA GLU A 677 4.29 15.84 -56.00
C GLU A 677 3.19 15.46 -55.00
N LEU A 678 2.11 14.83 -55.48
CA LEU A 678 1.04 14.32 -54.62
C LEU A 678 1.56 13.24 -53.67
N LYS A 679 2.32 12.26 -54.18
CA LYS A 679 2.92 11.19 -53.36
C LYS A 679 3.85 11.74 -52.28
N LYS A 680 4.65 12.77 -52.60
CA LYS A 680 5.50 13.44 -51.61
C LYS A 680 4.68 14.18 -50.56
N ARG A 681 3.56 14.82 -50.93
CA ARG A 681 2.64 15.49 -49.98
C ARG A 681 1.91 14.49 -49.07
N LEU A 682 1.46 13.36 -49.62
CA LEU A 682 0.85 12.26 -48.87
C LEU A 682 1.83 11.59 -47.89
N ALA A 683 3.10 11.47 -48.29
CA ALA A 683 4.15 10.86 -47.48
C ALA A 683 4.68 11.76 -46.33
N VAL A 684 4.27 13.03 -46.25
CA VAL A 684 4.63 13.92 -45.12
C VAL A 684 4.04 13.40 -43.81
N ASP A 685 2.88 12.75 -43.87
CA ASP A 685 2.23 12.14 -42.71
C ASP A 685 2.05 10.64 -42.94
N SER A 686 2.76 9.83 -42.15
CA SER A 686 2.70 8.37 -42.17
C SER A 686 1.26 7.86 -42.04
N TYR A 687 0.46 8.50 -41.17
CA TYR A 687 -0.94 8.12 -40.95
C TYR A 687 -1.84 8.42 -42.15
N MET A 688 -1.54 9.45 -42.94
CA MET A 688 -2.33 9.83 -44.11
C MET A 688 -2.17 8.81 -45.23
N THR A 689 -0.94 8.33 -45.46
CA THR A 689 -0.69 7.27 -46.44
C THR A 689 -1.33 5.94 -46.01
N CYS A 690 -1.25 5.60 -44.72
CA CYS A 690 -1.94 4.41 -44.19
C CYS A 690 -3.47 4.52 -44.32
N ALA A 691 -4.06 5.67 -43.98
CA ALA A 691 -5.51 5.88 -44.07
C ALA A 691 -6.05 5.75 -45.50
N VAL A 692 -5.35 6.29 -46.49
CA VAL A 692 -5.76 6.21 -47.89
C VAL A 692 -5.70 4.76 -48.40
N ARG A 693 -4.63 4.04 -48.06
CA ARG A 693 -4.47 2.62 -48.43
C ARG A 693 -5.54 1.74 -47.76
N GLU A 694 -5.77 1.95 -46.47
CA GLU A 694 -6.80 1.25 -45.70
C GLU A 694 -8.20 1.53 -46.26
N CYS A 695 -8.51 2.80 -46.57
CA CYS A 695 -9.79 3.19 -47.13
C CYS A 695 -10.04 2.57 -48.51
N TYR A 696 -9.04 2.58 -49.40
CA TYR A 696 -9.16 1.98 -50.73
C TYR A 696 -9.38 0.47 -50.65
N ALA A 697 -8.61 -0.22 -49.82
CA ALA A 697 -8.71 -1.66 -49.70
C ALA A 697 -10.02 -2.09 -49.00
N SER A 698 -10.48 -1.33 -48.00
CA SER A 698 -11.80 -1.53 -47.37
C SER A 698 -12.95 -1.26 -48.36
N PHE A 699 -12.82 -0.23 -49.21
CA PHE A 699 -13.79 0.06 -50.28
C PHE A 699 -13.88 -1.09 -51.27
N LYS A 700 -12.74 -1.59 -51.75
CA LYS A 700 -12.67 -2.74 -52.67
C LYS A 700 -13.36 -3.98 -52.08
N ASN A 701 -13.05 -4.31 -50.83
CA ASN A 701 -13.67 -5.45 -50.15
C ASN A 701 -15.18 -5.27 -49.96
N LEU A 702 -15.63 -4.08 -49.57
CA LEU A 702 -17.06 -3.81 -49.35
C LEU A 702 -17.86 -3.89 -50.67
N ILE A 703 -17.36 -3.28 -51.74
CA ILE A 703 -18.04 -3.32 -53.05
C ILE A 703 -18.09 -4.75 -53.59
N ASN A 704 -17.01 -5.50 -53.47
CA ASN A 704 -16.99 -6.91 -53.88
C ASN A 704 -17.95 -7.79 -53.05
N TYR A 705 -18.23 -7.42 -51.81
CA TYR A 705 -19.23 -8.11 -50.98
C TYR A 705 -20.67 -7.71 -51.32
N LEU A 706 -20.93 -6.42 -51.58
CA LEU A 706 -22.29 -5.91 -51.83
C LEU A 706 -22.80 -6.25 -53.23
N VAL A 707 -21.92 -6.42 -54.21
CA VAL A 707 -22.30 -6.66 -55.61
C VAL A 707 -22.39 -8.16 -55.85
N VAL A 708 -23.63 -8.68 -55.88
CA VAL A 708 -23.93 -10.11 -56.00
C VAL A 708 -24.08 -10.60 -57.46
N GLY A 709 -24.28 -9.68 -58.42
CA GLY A 709 -24.48 -10.03 -59.83
C GLY A 709 -23.19 -10.45 -60.56
N GLU A 710 -23.22 -11.56 -61.32
CA GLU A 710 -22.04 -12.08 -62.03
C GLU A 710 -21.49 -11.10 -63.08
N ARG A 711 -22.36 -10.37 -63.80
CA ARG A 711 -21.93 -9.42 -64.84
C ARG A 711 -21.35 -8.15 -64.22
N GLU A 712 -22.01 -7.63 -63.19
CA GLU A 712 -21.59 -6.45 -62.44
C GLU A 712 -20.27 -6.70 -61.70
N GLY A 713 -20.10 -7.89 -61.12
CA GLY A 713 -18.86 -8.29 -60.47
C GLY A 713 -17.66 -8.36 -61.42
N LEU A 714 -17.84 -8.87 -62.64
CA LEU A 714 -16.78 -8.89 -63.66
C LEU A 714 -16.36 -7.48 -64.09
N VAL A 715 -17.30 -6.56 -64.27
CA VAL A 715 -17.02 -5.17 -64.65
C VAL A 715 -16.31 -4.43 -63.53
N ILE A 716 -16.74 -4.60 -62.28
CA ILE A 716 -16.11 -3.94 -61.13
C ILE A 716 -14.69 -4.46 -60.89
N ASN A 717 -14.46 -5.76 -61.04
CA ASN A 717 -13.12 -6.34 -60.94
C ASN A 717 -12.20 -5.85 -62.07
N ASP A 718 -12.71 -5.63 -63.28
CA ASP A 718 -11.95 -5.00 -64.38
C ASP A 718 -11.60 -3.53 -64.08
N ILE A 719 -12.51 -2.78 -63.44
CA ILE A 719 -12.24 -1.40 -63.00
C ILE A 719 -11.14 -1.38 -61.93
N PHE A 720 -11.24 -2.22 -60.89
CA PHE A 720 -10.23 -2.28 -59.85
C PHE A 720 -8.86 -2.75 -60.37
N SER A 721 -8.82 -3.73 -61.29
CA SER A 721 -7.56 -4.21 -61.86
C SER A 721 -6.85 -3.12 -62.68
N LYS A 722 -7.59 -2.32 -63.46
CA LYS A 722 -7.04 -1.17 -64.18
C LYS A 722 -6.50 -0.11 -63.22
N ILE A 723 -7.23 0.21 -62.15
CA ILE A 723 -6.78 1.16 -61.12
C ILE A 723 -5.50 0.66 -60.46
N ASP A 724 -5.44 -0.62 -60.07
CA ASP A 724 -4.27 -1.22 -59.43
C ASP A 724 -3.02 -1.15 -60.35
N VAL A 725 -3.17 -1.41 -61.66
CA VAL A 725 -2.08 -1.28 -62.66
C VAL A 725 -1.58 0.17 -62.77
N HIS A 726 -2.47 1.15 -62.72
CA HIS A 726 -2.08 2.57 -62.76
C HIS A 726 -1.45 3.05 -61.44
N ILE A 727 -1.83 2.48 -60.29
CA ILE A 727 -1.18 2.71 -58.99
C ILE A 727 0.25 2.16 -59.01
N GLU A 728 0.46 0.94 -59.54
CA GLU A 728 1.78 0.32 -59.65
C GLU A 728 2.71 1.06 -60.61
N ASN A 729 2.19 1.51 -61.76
CA ASN A 729 2.95 2.24 -62.78
C ASN A 729 3.16 3.73 -62.47
N GLU A 730 2.62 4.25 -61.36
CA GLU A 730 2.67 5.66 -60.96
C GLU A 730 2.07 6.65 -61.98
N THR A 731 1.05 6.24 -62.76
CA THR A 731 0.38 7.05 -63.81
C THR A 731 -1.06 7.41 -63.49
N LEU A 732 -1.46 7.32 -62.22
CA LEU A 732 -2.85 7.43 -61.79
C LEU A 732 -3.47 8.81 -62.08
N ILE A 733 -2.79 9.91 -61.74
CA ILE A 733 -3.32 11.27 -61.96
C ILE A 733 -3.19 11.69 -63.43
N THR A 734 -2.24 11.13 -64.17
CA THR A 734 -2.07 11.44 -65.60
C THR A 734 -3.15 10.84 -66.48
N GLU A 735 -3.63 9.63 -66.15
CA GLU A 735 -4.59 8.88 -66.96
C GLU A 735 -6.03 8.98 -66.44
N LEU A 736 -6.24 9.16 -65.13
CA LEU A 736 -7.56 9.24 -64.52
C LEU A 736 -7.88 10.65 -64.00
N ASN A 737 -9.09 11.11 -64.29
CA ASN A 737 -9.58 12.37 -63.76
C ASN A 737 -10.03 12.22 -62.29
N LEU A 738 -9.16 12.60 -61.37
CA LEU A 738 -9.41 12.51 -59.92
C LEU A 738 -10.40 13.56 -59.37
N SER A 739 -10.87 14.50 -60.19
CA SER A 739 -11.84 15.52 -59.75
C SER A 739 -13.20 14.95 -59.33
N ALA A 740 -13.53 13.71 -59.74
CA ALA A 740 -14.74 12.99 -59.36
C ALA A 740 -14.62 12.21 -58.03
N LEU A 741 -13.42 12.09 -57.45
CA LEU A 741 -13.21 11.36 -56.19
C LEU A 741 -13.95 11.97 -54.98
N PRO A 742 -14.03 13.31 -54.80
CA PRO A 742 -14.82 13.90 -53.72
C PRO A 742 -16.31 13.56 -53.80
N ASP A 743 -16.86 13.50 -55.02
CA ASP A 743 -18.27 13.13 -55.25
C ASP A 743 -18.50 11.65 -54.93
N LEU A 744 -17.58 10.78 -55.37
CA LEU A 744 -17.59 9.36 -55.02
C LEU A 744 -17.49 9.14 -53.51
N TYR A 745 -16.62 9.89 -52.82
CA TYR A 745 -16.52 9.87 -51.36
C TYR A 745 -17.86 10.24 -50.71
N GLY A 746 -18.53 11.30 -51.19
CA GLY A 746 -19.84 11.70 -50.69
C GLY A 746 -20.91 10.62 -50.86
N GLN A 747 -20.92 9.91 -52.00
CA GLN A 747 -21.82 8.78 -52.23
C GLN A 747 -21.48 7.59 -51.34
N PHE A 748 -20.20 7.32 -51.14
CA PHE A 748 -19.73 6.21 -50.30
C PHE A 748 -20.06 6.41 -48.83
N VAL A 749 -19.94 7.64 -48.31
CA VAL A 749 -20.37 7.97 -46.94
C VAL A 749 -21.86 7.68 -46.76
N ARG A 750 -22.72 8.08 -47.72
CA ARG A 750 -24.16 7.75 -47.69
C ARG A 750 -24.40 6.24 -47.73
N LEU A 751 -23.66 5.49 -48.55
CA LEU A 751 -23.75 4.03 -48.60
C LEU A 751 -23.44 3.41 -47.23
N ILE A 752 -22.37 3.84 -46.57
CA ILE A 752 -22.01 3.37 -45.22
C ILE A 752 -23.11 3.71 -44.21
N GLU A 753 -23.66 4.93 -44.23
CA GLU A 753 -24.76 5.34 -43.35
C GLU A 753 -25.97 4.41 -43.51
N TYR A 754 -26.34 4.04 -44.74
CA TYR A 754 -27.41 3.08 -44.99
C TYR A 754 -27.09 1.68 -44.45
N LEU A 755 -25.86 1.20 -44.63
CA LEU A 755 -25.45 -0.11 -44.12
C LEU A 755 -25.49 -0.18 -42.59
N VAL A 756 -24.99 0.86 -41.91
CA VAL A 756 -25.01 0.94 -40.44
C VAL A 756 -26.45 1.00 -39.92
N HIS A 757 -27.33 1.77 -40.57
CA HIS A 757 -28.73 1.87 -40.17
C HIS A 757 -29.51 0.56 -40.41
N THR A 758 -29.11 -0.24 -41.40
CA THR A 758 -29.73 -1.54 -41.69
C THR A 758 -29.30 -2.61 -40.69
N VAL A 759 -28.02 -2.59 -40.28
CA VAL A 759 -27.46 -3.54 -39.29
C VAL A 759 -27.97 -3.27 -37.86
N THR A 760 -28.34 -2.03 -37.51
CA THR A 760 -28.88 -1.68 -36.18
C THR A 760 -30.38 -1.98 -36.01
N LEU A 761 -31.08 -2.34 -37.09
CA LEU A 761 -32.49 -2.75 -37.08
C LEU A 761 -32.69 -4.28 -37.04
N GLN A 762 -31.62 -5.05 -37.19
CA GLN A 762 -31.54 -6.50 -36.91
C GLN A 762 -30.96 -6.73 -35.51
#